data_AF-A0A9N8V8N6-F1
#
_entry.id   AF-A0A9N8V8N6-F1
#
_cell.length_a   1.000
_cell.length_b   1.000
_cell.length_c   1.000
_cell.angle_alpha   90.00
_cell.angle_beta   90.00
_cell.angle_gamma   90.00
#
_symmetry.space_group_name_H-M   'P 1'
#
loop_
_entity.id
_entity.type
_entity.pdbx_description
1 polymer ?
#
loop_
_entity_poly.entity_id
_entity_poly.type
_entity_poly.pdbx_seq_one_letter_code
_entity_poly.pdbx_strand_id
1 'polypeptide(L)'
;MDCNMPSGEAFCRQFLYGQRFFEKHFGERCKVFWLPDTFGYSAQLPQIIQNADMKYFFTQKLSWNNINKFPNTTFYWVGLDGSKVLTHMCPSETYVAQGTVDELVKSVTNNKDREYTNESLLVFGNGDGGGGPLPAMIERIRRLKDIDGLPKVEMGSANGFYERLEKESKKLVTWKGELYFELHRGTYTTHGRIKRYNRKSELLLRDVELLSSLTQYTHKPFKYPKEQLDKLWKYVLLNQFHDVLPGSSIEMVYDDAYKFYEEVEKTGEILREEALDTLFGISKSAESEHKGLVTFNTLSWERNEIVKVPVTDGLPNLQQYSENKKEGYALVKDVIGIGAQRIELDDKSEFTPVTVFEKDHSFVLANEFISITFDKHGRLTNLLDRKFDREIIPEGEFGNRFKIYEDIPLFWDAWDVEIYHLQKGREAGLGHIKIHEQGPLRASLKLETKLTKTSNLSQIISLSAISARIDFETEVYWDENRQFLKVEFPVDINRDVATYETQFGFIQRPTHYNTTWDAAKFEVCGHKFADLSEYGYGVALLNDSKYGYAIHNNIIRLSLLRSPKAPDAHCDIGHHVFKYALLPHANSFLGSNVVREAYQFNVPIIVRTTSREIAASLEPKSHFKIEGAENVILDTIKRAEDSDEIVLRLFEAYGGHAKARLRSTLPIHCICETNILEDMVSNIKYDDEDGAILKFRPFQFITLKVMLRTPLFSSTVANSKMDIKSEQVFYNSQNTQLVSDPWRKYQIEHEIGSGSFSKVYLAINRETGNTHALKEMRVDRNIDSDTLNKLSQEVVIMKNLRHPYIISLVNSYRKPDKLWLILEYLDGGDIASFIKKNEDQYHAIAYRTRCQLFARQICEALAYLHSKNIMHRDIQPKNIMITDRNQDKVKIIDFGLAKNYSDDANDNISNIGTPTYRAPELFNSSNYNCAVDMWSFGAVLYHMLNGVPPFPGEFVSEIFHSIQHSEADYSKLEKNQQFRAVDFLKKLLVVNQDSRITAIQALDHDYLKEAYNGEYLTSSPWDIEDSQPLSLPLEKFGLPISISKNNASSGNIWGVLQPVEPELQISKTPIIYLRDSSYILGRGHECSPILTFPTHLVLSNEHALIYYDNGQAYLRDISRNGIWVQGDRIPKNEDISLYGGETIYFVKIQ
;
A
#
# COMPACT_ATOMS: atom_id res chain seq x y z
N MET A 1 7.09 -2.95 -10.65
CA MET A 1 7.56 -1.55 -10.63
C MET A 1 8.78 -1.45 -11.52
N ASP A 2 9.08 -0.28 -12.09
CA ASP A 2 10.41 -0.04 -12.68
C ASP A 2 11.50 -0.11 -11.59
N CYS A 3 12.68 -0.61 -11.94
CA CYS A 3 13.77 -0.83 -10.97
C CYS A 3 15.02 0.01 -11.27
N ASN A 4 14.93 1.03 -12.13
CA ASN A 4 16.04 1.92 -12.45
C ASN A 4 15.77 3.36 -12.02
N MET A 5 14.59 3.91 -12.34
CA MET A 5 14.28 5.34 -12.22
C MET A 5 13.69 5.78 -10.86
N PRO A 6 12.86 5.00 -10.14
CA PRO A 6 12.37 5.40 -8.83
C PRO A 6 13.50 5.62 -7.82
N SER A 7 13.35 6.56 -6.90
CA SER A 7 14.29 6.81 -5.80
C SER A 7 14.41 5.60 -4.86
N GLY A 8 15.47 5.59 -4.04
CA GLY A 8 15.62 4.58 -2.98
C GLY A 8 14.45 4.63 -1.98
N GLU A 9 13.97 5.82 -1.65
CA GLU A 9 12.80 5.99 -0.80
C GLU A 9 11.53 5.42 -1.44
N ALA A 10 11.33 5.65 -2.74
CA ALA A 10 10.19 5.07 -3.44
C ALA A 10 10.22 3.53 -3.43
N PHE A 11 11.39 2.89 -3.58
CA PHE A 11 11.50 1.44 -3.37
C PHE A 11 11.07 1.04 -1.96
N CYS A 12 11.54 1.74 -0.92
CA CYS A 12 11.11 1.47 0.44
C CYS A 12 9.58 1.60 0.61
N ARG A 13 8.95 2.60 -0.03
CA ARG A 13 7.49 2.79 0.00
C ARG A 13 6.71 1.71 -0.74
N GLN A 14 7.20 1.24 -1.89
CA GLN A 14 6.59 0.13 -2.63
C GLN A 14 6.51 -1.12 -1.74
N PHE A 15 7.62 -1.48 -1.08
CA PHE A 15 7.65 -2.61 -0.15
C PHE A 15 6.80 -2.36 1.10
N LEU A 16 6.88 -1.16 1.70
CA LEU A 16 6.11 -0.80 2.89
C LEU A 16 4.61 -0.95 2.67
N TYR A 17 4.07 -0.33 1.62
CA TYR A 17 2.63 -0.42 1.32
C TYR A 17 2.24 -1.82 0.86
N GLY A 18 3.06 -2.48 0.03
CA GLY A 18 2.80 -3.83 -0.45
C GLY A 18 2.72 -4.84 0.69
N GLN A 19 3.75 -4.92 1.53
CA GLN A 19 3.80 -5.87 2.64
C GLN A 19 2.68 -5.62 3.65
N ARG A 20 2.40 -4.36 3.99
CA ARG A 20 1.35 -4.03 4.96
C ARG A 20 -0.05 -4.27 4.39
N PHE A 21 -0.24 -4.09 3.09
CA PHE A 21 -1.48 -4.52 2.43
C PHE A 21 -1.65 -6.04 2.56
N PHE A 22 -0.62 -6.83 2.24
CA PHE A 22 -0.69 -8.28 2.35
C PHE A 22 -0.94 -8.75 3.80
N GLU A 23 -0.23 -8.17 4.76
CA GLU A 23 -0.38 -8.49 6.18
C GLU A 23 -1.77 -8.12 6.70
N LYS A 24 -2.28 -6.93 6.36
CA LYS A 24 -3.60 -6.47 6.80
C LYS A 24 -4.74 -7.30 6.20
N HIS A 25 -4.67 -7.65 4.92
CA HIS A 25 -5.79 -8.26 4.20
C HIS A 25 -5.74 -9.79 4.17
N PHE A 26 -4.55 -10.39 4.30
CA PHE A 26 -4.37 -11.84 4.21
C PHE A 26 -3.65 -12.45 5.42
N GLY A 27 -3.15 -11.63 6.37
CA GLY A 27 -2.48 -12.11 7.58
C GLY A 27 -1.06 -12.66 7.36
N GLU A 28 -0.49 -12.46 6.17
CA GLU A 28 0.84 -12.95 5.81
C GLU A 28 1.63 -11.88 5.04
N ARG A 29 2.97 -11.90 5.17
CA ARG A 29 3.89 -11.10 4.35
C ARG A 29 4.48 -11.95 3.22
N CYS A 30 4.74 -11.32 2.08
CA CYS A 30 5.38 -11.99 0.96
C CYS A 30 6.86 -12.26 1.25
N LYS A 31 7.36 -13.46 0.94
CA LYS A 31 8.79 -13.83 1.07
C LYS A 31 9.58 -13.69 -0.24
N VAL A 32 8.87 -13.68 -1.37
CA VAL A 32 9.42 -13.65 -2.74
C VAL A 32 9.09 -12.32 -3.38
N PHE A 33 10.12 -11.58 -3.76
CA PHE A 33 9.96 -10.38 -4.57
C PHE A 33 9.81 -10.79 -6.04
N TRP A 34 8.67 -10.47 -6.64
CA TRP A 34 8.25 -11.02 -7.93
C TRP A 34 8.19 -9.93 -9.01
N LEU A 35 9.19 -9.89 -9.91
CA LEU A 35 9.27 -8.93 -11.01
C LEU A 35 9.67 -9.63 -12.34
N PRO A 36 8.74 -10.34 -13.00
CA PRO A 36 9.04 -11.03 -14.25
C PRO A 36 9.39 -10.08 -15.40
N ASP A 37 8.76 -8.91 -15.44
CA ASP A 37 8.63 -8.07 -16.64
C ASP A 37 9.38 -6.71 -16.54
N THR A 38 10.27 -6.55 -15.57
CA THR A 38 10.97 -5.28 -15.34
C THR A 38 12.24 -5.12 -16.20
N PHE A 39 12.48 -3.91 -16.69
CA PHE A 39 13.55 -3.59 -17.65
C PHE A 39 14.90 -3.29 -16.99
N GLY A 40 15.45 -4.30 -16.32
CA GLY A 40 16.74 -4.22 -15.60
C GLY A 40 16.58 -3.89 -14.12
N TYR A 41 17.61 -4.15 -13.32
CA TYR A 41 17.50 -4.16 -11.87
C TYR A 41 18.68 -3.48 -11.18
N SER A 42 18.36 -2.48 -10.35
CA SER A 42 19.32 -1.75 -9.51
C SER A 42 20.10 -2.64 -8.56
N ALA A 43 21.39 -2.33 -8.41
CA ALA A 43 22.32 -3.03 -7.53
C ALA A 43 21.98 -2.94 -6.03
N GLN A 44 21.10 -2.02 -5.61
CA GLN A 44 20.75 -1.85 -4.19
C GLN A 44 19.58 -2.73 -3.74
N LEU A 45 18.80 -3.26 -4.68
CA LEU A 45 17.61 -4.05 -4.39
C LEU A 45 17.86 -5.23 -3.43
N PRO A 46 18.99 -5.97 -3.49
CA PRO A 46 19.25 -7.04 -2.53
C PRO A 46 19.15 -6.61 -1.06
N GLN A 47 19.68 -5.44 -0.69
CA GLN A 47 19.59 -4.93 0.66
C GLN A 47 18.17 -4.51 1.03
N ILE A 48 17.46 -3.88 0.08
CA ILE A 48 16.09 -3.40 0.28
C ILE A 48 15.12 -4.58 0.46
N ILE A 49 15.25 -5.63 -0.36
CA ILE A 49 14.47 -6.87 -0.28
C ILE A 49 14.65 -7.50 1.12
N GLN A 50 15.89 -7.61 1.62
CA GLN A 50 16.13 -8.12 2.97
C GLN A 50 15.51 -7.23 4.05
N ASN A 51 15.60 -5.91 3.91
CA ASN A 51 14.97 -4.97 4.83
C ASN A 51 13.43 -5.01 4.75
N ALA A 52 12.86 -5.50 3.66
CA ALA A 52 11.42 -5.71 3.50
C ALA A 52 10.94 -7.06 4.09
N ASP A 53 11.79 -7.74 4.87
CA ASP A 53 11.56 -9.09 5.41
C ASP A 53 11.32 -10.15 4.31
N MET A 54 11.97 -9.97 3.16
CA MET A 54 11.93 -10.89 2.02
C MET A 54 13.30 -11.55 1.82
N LYS A 55 13.32 -12.78 1.28
CA LYS A 55 14.54 -13.58 1.12
C LYS A 55 14.84 -14.00 -0.31
N TYR A 56 13.82 -13.96 -1.17
CA TYR A 56 13.87 -14.55 -2.49
C TYR A 56 13.49 -13.52 -3.56
N PHE A 57 14.02 -13.70 -4.77
CA PHE A 57 13.75 -12.81 -5.90
C PHE A 57 13.50 -13.61 -7.18
N PHE A 58 12.39 -13.30 -7.86
CA PHE A 58 12.04 -13.89 -9.14
C PHE A 58 12.04 -12.83 -10.24
N THR A 59 12.67 -13.15 -11.37
CA THR A 59 12.68 -12.31 -12.58
C THR A 59 12.71 -13.16 -13.85
N GLN A 60 12.35 -12.59 -15.00
CA GLN A 60 12.42 -13.28 -16.29
C GLN A 60 13.09 -12.48 -17.41
N LYS A 61 12.97 -11.14 -17.44
CA LYS A 61 13.43 -10.33 -18.59
C LYS A 61 14.89 -10.49 -18.99
N LEU A 62 15.80 -10.78 -18.07
CA LEU A 62 17.23 -10.97 -18.41
C LEU A 62 17.47 -12.13 -19.41
N SER A 63 16.52 -13.05 -19.55
CA SER A 63 16.57 -14.08 -20.60
C SER A 63 16.42 -13.52 -22.02
N TRP A 64 15.94 -12.28 -22.17
CA TRP A 64 15.72 -11.60 -23.44
C TRP A 64 16.88 -10.69 -23.85
N ASN A 65 18.01 -10.73 -23.13
CA ASN A 65 19.22 -10.01 -23.53
C ASN A 65 19.59 -10.36 -24.99
N ASN A 66 19.76 -9.33 -25.81
CA ASN A 66 19.98 -9.49 -27.25
C ASN A 66 21.46 -9.74 -27.61
N ILE A 67 22.41 -9.34 -26.76
CA ILE A 67 23.85 -9.50 -27.01
C ILE A 67 24.40 -10.67 -26.20
N ASN A 68 24.20 -10.69 -24.88
CA ASN A 68 24.77 -11.69 -23.97
C ASN A 68 23.69 -12.53 -23.28
N LYS A 69 23.78 -13.85 -23.44
CA LYS A 69 22.99 -14.77 -22.61
C LYS A 69 23.46 -14.68 -21.16
N PHE A 70 22.56 -14.35 -20.24
CA PHE A 70 22.88 -14.31 -18.82
C PHE A 70 23.40 -15.69 -18.34
N PRO A 71 24.47 -15.77 -17.54
CA PRO A 71 25.18 -17.04 -17.32
C PRO A 71 24.43 -18.03 -16.42
N ASN A 72 23.49 -17.57 -15.59
CA ASN A 72 22.84 -18.40 -14.57
C ASN A 72 21.30 -18.39 -14.67
N THR A 73 20.69 -19.40 -14.08
CA THR A 73 19.25 -19.61 -13.88
C THR A 73 18.90 -19.46 -12.39
N THR A 74 19.74 -20.00 -11.49
CA THR A 74 19.58 -19.95 -10.03
C THR A 74 20.89 -19.52 -9.38
N PHE A 75 20.88 -18.39 -8.68
CA PHE A 75 22.11 -17.79 -8.14
C PHE A 75 21.82 -16.89 -6.93
N TYR A 76 22.85 -16.53 -6.19
CA TYR A 76 22.76 -15.46 -5.20
C TYR A 76 23.06 -14.11 -5.84
N TRP A 77 22.06 -13.24 -5.87
CA TRP A 77 22.25 -11.85 -6.26
C TRP A 77 22.75 -11.04 -5.08
N VAL A 78 23.91 -10.40 -5.26
CA VAL A 78 24.65 -9.65 -4.23
C VAL A 78 24.59 -8.16 -4.52
N GLY A 79 24.06 -7.38 -3.59
CA GLY A 79 23.94 -5.94 -3.70
C GLY A 79 25.25 -5.19 -3.47
N LEU A 80 25.20 -3.86 -3.54
CA LEU A 80 26.38 -3.00 -3.35
C LEU A 80 27.03 -3.19 -1.97
N ASP A 81 26.22 -3.33 -0.92
CA ASP A 81 26.65 -3.51 0.47
C ASP A 81 27.10 -4.94 0.82
N GLY A 82 26.89 -5.89 -0.10
CA GLY A 82 27.14 -7.31 0.10
C GLY A 82 25.94 -8.12 0.61
N SER A 83 24.76 -7.51 0.82
CA SER A 83 23.51 -8.25 1.07
C SER A 83 23.19 -9.20 -0.08
N LYS A 84 22.58 -10.35 0.21
CA LYS A 84 22.38 -11.43 -0.77
C LYS A 84 20.94 -11.93 -0.80
N VAL A 85 20.39 -12.13 -1.99
CA VAL A 85 19.03 -12.67 -2.18
C VAL A 85 19.11 -13.86 -3.12
N LEU A 86 18.44 -14.96 -2.78
CA LEU A 86 18.37 -16.13 -3.67
C LEU A 86 17.45 -15.80 -4.85
N THR A 87 18.01 -15.82 -6.06
CA THR A 87 17.36 -15.39 -7.29
C THR A 87 17.15 -16.57 -8.24
N HIS A 88 15.98 -16.62 -8.88
CA HIS A 88 15.66 -17.60 -9.91
C HIS A 88 15.02 -16.94 -11.14
N MET A 89 15.37 -17.47 -12.32
CA MET A 89 14.74 -17.18 -13.60
C MET A 89 14.29 -18.49 -14.24
N CYS A 90 13.11 -18.52 -14.87
CA CYS A 90 12.63 -19.75 -15.49
C CYS A 90 13.50 -20.13 -16.69
N PRO A 91 14.05 -21.36 -16.74
CA PRO A 91 14.79 -21.84 -17.92
C PRO A 91 13.90 -22.03 -19.15
N SER A 92 12.57 -22.07 -19.01
CA SER A 92 11.63 -21.97 -20.13
C SER A 92 11.68 -20.63 -20.88
N GLU A 93 12.44 -19.65 -20.38
CA GLU A 93 12.62 -18.31 -20.96
C GLU A 93 11.33 -17.48 -21.07
N THR A 94 10.31 -17.86 -20.29
CA THR A 94 8.99 -17.20 -20.26
C THR A 94 8.32 -17.32 -18.90
N TYR A 95 7.50 -16.32 -18.55
CA TYR A 95 6.57 -16.35 -17.41
C TYR A 95 5.12 -16.61 -17.85
N VAL A 96 4.88 -16.82 -19.15
CA VAL A 96 3.56 -17.08 -19.75
C VAL A 96 3.50 -18.47 -20.37
N ALA A 97 4.16 -19.44 -19.75
CA ALA A 97 4.25 -20.79 -20.29
C ALA A 97 2.85 -21.39 -20.49
N GLN A 98 2.68 -22.14 -21.57
CA GLN A 98 1.42 -22.79 -21.91
C GLN A 98 1.36 -24.24 -21.40
N GLY A 99 2.41 -24.72 -20.73
CA GLY A 99 2.52 -26.09 -20.21
C GLY A 99 2.74 -27.12 -21.32
N THR A 100 3.33 -26.72 -22.44
CA THR A 100 3.62 -27.60 -23.58
C THR A 100 4.82 -28.50 -23.31
N VAL A 101 4.93 -29.60 -24.06
CA VAL A 101 6.08 -30.52 -23.96
C VAL A 101 7.39 -29.80 -24.26
N ASP A 102 7.41 -28.91 -25.25
CA ASP A 102 8.59 -28.12 -25.63
C ASP A 102 9.09 -27.24 -24.47
N GLU A 103 8.19 -26.56 -23.76
CA GLU A 103 8.55 -25.72 -22.60
C GLU A 103 9.11 -26.53 -21.43
N LEU A 104 8.61 -27.76 -21.20
CA LEU A 104 9.16 -28.67 -20.20
C LEU A 104 10.56 -29.15 -20.59
N VAL A 105 10.77 -29.50 -21.85
CA VAL A 105 12.10 -29.87 -22.36
C VAL A 105 13.07 -28.71 -22.20
N LYS A 106 12.65 -27.49 -22.57
CA LYS A 106 13.44 -26.26 -22.39
C LYS A 106 13.81 -26.01 -20.94
N SER A 107 12.89 -26.26 -20.01
CA SER A 107 13.16 -26.12 -18.57
C SER A 107 14.32 -27.01 -18.09
N VAL A 108 14.61 -28.12 -18.78
CA VAL A 108 15.77 -28.98 -18.52
C VAL A 108 16.99 -28.55 -19.34
N THR A 109 16.84 -28.29 -20.63
CA THR A 109 17.98 -28.00 -21.53
C THR A 109 18.61 -26.63 -21.25
N ASN A 110 17.81 -25.66 -20.82
CA ASN A 110 18.23 -24.29 -20.58
C ASN A 110 18.53 -23.99 -19.10
N ASN A 111 18.38 -24.96 -18.20
CA ASN A 111 18.80 -24.79 -16.82
C ASN A 111 20.34 -24.78 -16.76
N LYS A 112 20.91 -23.61 -16.50
CA LYS A 112 22.37 -23.36 -16.56
C LYS A 112 23.09 -23.82 -15.29
N ASP A 113 22.36 -24.07 -14.21
CA ASP A 113 22.90 -24.38 -12.88
C ASP A 113 22.56 -25.81 -12.43
N ARG A 114 22.39 -26.73 -13.38
CA ARG A 114 22.08 -28.15 -13.13
C ARG A 114 23.11 -28.88 -12.27
N GLU A 115 24.33 -28.38 -12.23
CA GLU A 115 25.37 -28.88 -11.31
C GLU A 115 24.98 -28.66 -9.83
N TYR A 116 24.20 -27.61 -9.56
CA TYR A 116 23.84 -27.19 -8.20
C TYR A 116 22.40 -27.53 -7.81
N THR A 117 21.47 -27.49 -8.77
CA THR A 117 20.05 -27.83 -8.54
C THR A 117 19.42 -28.51 -9.75
N ASN A 118 18.64 -29.55 -9.49
CA ASN A 118 17.83 -30.25 -10.49
C ASN A 118 16.36 -29.78 -10.51
N GLU A 119 16.02 -28.75 -9.73
CA GLU A 119 14.69 -28.14 -9.71
C GLU A 119 14.69 -26.78 -10.44
N SER A 120 13.57 -26.46 -11.09
CA SER A 120 13.32 -25.14 -11.69
C SER A 120 11.83 -24.83 -11.68
N LEU A 121 11.48 -23.54 -11.65
CA LEU A 121 10.09 -23.13 -11.83
C LEU A 121 9.67 -23.22 -13.30
N LEU A 122 8.43 -23.62 -13.51
CA LEU A 122 7.66 -23.36 -14.72
C LEU A 122 6.52 -22.41 -14.35
N VAL A 123 6.61 -21.16 -14.78
CA VAL A 123 5.53 -20.18 -14.55
C VAL A 123 4.61 -20.17 -15.76
N PHE A 124 3.37 -20.60 -15.56
CA PHE A 124 2.37 -20.80 -16.61
C PHE A 124 1.14 -19.93 -16.42
N GLY A 125 0.55 -19.48 -17.53
CA GLY A 125 -0.57 -18.54 -17.55
C GLY A 125 -0.50 -17.60 -18.75
N ASN A 126 -1.47 -16.70 -18.87
CA ASN A 126 -1.40 -15.62 -19.86
C ASN A 126 -1.00 -14.32 -19.14
N GLY A 127 0.13 -13.75 -19.51
CA GLY A 127 0.59 -12.44 -19.03
C GLY A 127 0.17 -11.31 -19.96
N ASP A 128 0.78 -10.14 -19.82
CA ASP A 128 0.76 -9.04 -20.79
C ASP A 128 -0.65 -8.57 -21.18
N GLY A 129 -1.50 -8.38 -20.18
CA GLY A 129 -2.90 -7.97 -20.36
C GLY A 129 -3.91 -9.13 -20.50
N GLY A 130 -3.46 -10.39 -20.34
CA GLY A 130 -4.29 -11.59 -20.25
C GLY A 130 -4.47 -12.12 -18.82
N GLY A 131 -5.52 -12.89 -18.58
CA GLY A 131 -5.86 -13.49 -17.28
C GLY A 131 -5.00 -14.69 -16.86
N GLY A 132 -5.27 -15.27 -15.68
CA GLY A 132 -4.54 -16.42 -15.14
C GLY A 132 -4.56 -17.71 -16.00
N PRO A 133 -4.04 -18.82 -15.49
CA PRO A 133 -3.95 -20.07 -16.24
C PRO A 133 -5.32 -20.59 -16.67
N LEU A 134 -5.42 -21.08 -17.91
CA LEU A 134 -6.64 -21.69 -18.45
C LEU A 134 -6.82 -23.12 -17.89
N PRO A 135 -8.07 -23.61 -17.75
CA PRO A 135 -8.33 -24.99 -17.32
C PRO A 135 -7.58 -26.04 -18.16
N ALA A 136 -7.46 -25.81 -19.48
CA ALA A 136 -6.73 -26.69 -20.37
C ALA A 136 -5.22 -26.76 -20.06
N MET A 137 -4.61 -25.68 -19.57
CA MET A 137 -3.20 -25.68 -19.13
C MET A 137 -3.04 -26.54 -17.88
N ILE A 138 -3.97 -26.43 -16.93
CA ILE A 138 -3.97 -27.23 -15.69
C ILE A 138 -4.08 -28.72 -16.02
N GLU A 139 -5.03 -29.08 -16.88
CA GLU A 139 -5.20 -30.47 -17.33
C GLU A 139 -3.97 -31.01 -18.09
N ARG A 140 -3.34 -30.15 -18.90
CA ARG A 140 -2.11 -30.51 -19.60
C ARG A 140 -0.98 -30.81 -18.61
N ILE A 141 -0.72 -29.92 -17.65
CA ILE A 141 0.32 -30.12 -16.63
C ILE A 141 0.03 -31.37 -15.79
N ARG A 142 -1.24 -31.62 -15.42
CA ARG A 142 -1.63 -32.85 -14.70
C ARG A 142 -1.29 -34.12 -15.49
N ARG A 143 -1.52 -34.13 -16.80
CA ARG A 143 -1.16 -35.25 -17.69
C ARG A 143 0.36 -35.41 -17.80
N LEU A 144 1.10 -34.31 -17.83
CA LEU A 144 2.56 -34.28 -17.95
C LEU A 144 3.31 -34.49 -16.62
N LYS A 145 2.60 -34.82 -15.53
CA LYS A 145 3.18 -34.93 -14.17
C LYS A 145 4.41 -35.83 -14.08
N ASP A 146 4.34 -37.03 -14.65
CA ASP A 146 5.41 -38.04 -14.62
C ASP A 146 5.31 -38.92 -15.88
N ILE A 147 5.75 -38.37 -17.02
CA ILE A 147 5.81 -39.09 -18.30
C ILE A 147 7.27 -39.39 -18.64
N ASP A 148 7.54 -40.63 -19.05
CA ASP A 148 8.87 -41.05 -19.49
C ASP A 148 9.45 -40.13 -20.58
N GLY A 149 10.68 -39.65 -20.34
CA GLY A 149 11.40 -38.74 -21.23
C GLY A 149 11.17 -37.25 -20.96
N LEU A 150 10.28 -36.89 -20.02
CA LEU A 150 10.05 -35.51 -19.57
C LEU A 150 10.50 -35.31 -18.11
N PRO A 151 10.79 -34.06 -17.68
CA PRO A 151 11.01 -33.79 -16.26
C PRO A 151 9.74 -34.08 -15.46
N LYS A 152 9.90 -34.48 -14.19
CA LYS A 152 8.79 -34.59 -13.26
C LYS A 152 8.26 -33.19 -12.94
N VAL A 153 6.94 -33.03 -13.02
CA VAL A 153 6.27 -31.74 -12.81
C VAL A 153 5.33 -31.83 -11.62
N GLU A 154 5.46 -30.90 -10.68
CA GLU A 154 4.57 -30.77 -9.53
C GLU A 154 4.06 -29.32 -9.43
N MET A 155 2.74 -29.16 -9.29
CA MET A 155 2.15 -27.84 -9.01
C MET A 155 2.34 -27.50 -7.54
N GLY A 156 3.00 -26.39 -7.26
CA GLY A 156 3.27 -25.92 -5.89
C GLY A 156 3.39 -24.40 -5.82
N SER A 157 3.67 -23.89 -4.62
CA SER A 157 3.90 -22.46 -4.40
C SER A 157 5.35 -22.07 -4.67
N ALA A 158 5.56 -20.81 -5.07
CA ALA A 158 6.90 -20.25 -5.22
C ALA A 158 7.70 -20.31 -3.91
N ASN A 159 7.05 -20.02 -2.77
CA ASN A 159 7.68 -20.13 -1.45
C ASN A 159 8.26 -21.53 -1.20
N GLY A 160 7.46 -22.58 -1.46
CA GLY A 160 7.90 -23.97 -1.25
C GLY A 160 9.07 -24.36 -2.16
N PHE A 161 9.11 -23.86 -3.39
CA PHE A 161 10.24 -24.03 -4.29
C PHE A 161 11.53 -23.40 -3.74
N TYR A 162 11.48 -22.14 -3.33
CA TYR A 162 12.67 -21.46 -2.80
C TYR A 162 13.16 -22.06 -1.49
N GLU A 163 12.25 -22.48 -0.60
CA GLU A 163 12.61 -23.15 0.66
C GLU A 163 13.33 -24.48 0.42
N ARG A 164 12.95 -25.25 -0.62
CA ARG A 164 13.71 -26.44 -1.04
C ARG A 164 15.05 -26.07 -1.65
N LEU A 165 15.08 -25.12 -2.59
CA LEU A 165 16.32 -24.65 -3.20
C LEU A 165 17.34 -24.20 -2.15
N GLU A 166 16.94 -23.38 -1.19
CA GLU A 166 17.81 -22.87 -0.13
C GLU A 166 18.38 -24.01 0.74
N LYS A 167 17.56 -25.03 1.04
CA LYS A 167 17.97 -26.20 1.83
C LYS A 167 18.94 -27.12 1.09
N GLU A 168 18.76 -27.28 -0.22
CA GLU A 168 19.47 -28.29 -1.03
C GLU A 168 20.69 -27.72 -1.76
N SER A 169 20.67 -26.44 -2.14
CA SER A 169 21.69 -25.82 -2.98
C SER A 169 22.85 -25.26 -2.14
N LYS A 170 23.81 -26.12 -1.76
CA LYS A 170 24.92 -25.75 -0.86
C LYS A 170 26.00 -24.84 -1.47
N LYS A 171 26.05 -24.65 -2.80
CA LYS A 171 27.12 -23.91 -3.50
C LYS A 171 26.63 -23.18 -4.76
N LEU A 172 25.60 -22.32 -4.65
CA LEU A 172 25.20 -21.49 -5.78
C LEU A 172 26.24 -20.40 -6.10
N VAL A 173 26.38 -20.07 -7.37
CA VAL A 173 27.19 -18.95 -7.84
C VAL A 173 26.61 -17.60 -7.38
N THR A 174 27.42 -16.55 -7.44
CA THR A 174 27.02 -15.20 -7.05
C THR A 174 27.14 -14.23 -8.22
N TRP A 175 26.13 -13.36 -8.37
CA TRP A 175 26.22 -12.18 -9.25
C TRP A 175 26.26 -10.92 -8.38
N LYS A 176 27.30 -10.09 -8.51
CA LYS A 176 27.45 -8.87 -7.71
C LYS A 176 27.17 -7.62 -8.54
N GLY A 177 26.35 -6.71 -8.01
CA GLY A 177 26.03 -5.44 -8.64
C GLY A 177 24.70 -5.47 -9.39
N GLU A 178 24.54 -4.60 -10.38
CA GLU A 178 23.30 -4.48 -11.16
C GLU A 178 23.05 -5.74 -12.00
N LEU A 179 21.78 -6.09 -12.21
CA LEU A 179 21.39 -7.02 -13.25
C LEU A 179 20.99 -6.19 -14.48
N TYR A 180 22.00 -5.83 -15.27
CA TYR A 180 21.83 -4.99 -16.45
C TYR A 180 21.03 -5.73 -17.53
N PHE A 181 19.92 -5.13 -17.95
CA PHE A 181 19.09 -5.64 -19.03
C PHE A 181 19.51 -5.01 -20.35
N GLU A 182 19.83 -5.84 -21.33
CA GLU A 182 20.46 -5.41 -22.58
C GLU A 182 19.45 -5.03 -23.68
N LEU A 183 18.22 -4.72 -23.30
CA LEU A 183 17.14 -4.32 -24.19
C LEU A 183 16.33 -3.21 -23.52
N HIS A 184 15.48 -2.53 -24.28
CA HIS A 184 14.59 -1.47 -23.79
C HIS A 184 15.32 -0.26 -23.18
N ARG A 185 16.55 0.06 -23.60
CA ARG A 185 17.35 1.19 -23.07
C ARG A 185 16.76 2.56 -23.37
N GLY A 186 15.94 2.64 -24.41
CA GLY A 186 15.26 3.86 -24.81
C GLY A 186 14.29 4.39 -23.74
N THR A 187 13.81 3.48 -22.89
CA THR A 187 12.91 3.78 -21.76
C THR A 187 13.49 4.73 -20.72
N TYR A 188 14.81 4.93 -20.66
CA TYR A 188 15.42 5.90 -19.75
C TYR A 188 15.13 7.35 -20.17
N THR A 189 14.71 7.57 -21.42
CA THR A 189 14.50 8.92 -21.99
C THR A 189 13.07 9.17 -22.48
N THR A 190 12.41 8.18 -23.09
CA THR A 190 11.04 8.28 -23.61
C THR A 190 10.06 8.83 -22.56
N HIS A 191 9.12 9.72 -22.91
CA HIS A 191 8.24 10.42 -21.95
C HIS A 191 9.03 11.20 -20.88
N GLY A 192 9.85 12.15 -21.34
CA GLY A 192 10.68 13.01 -20.49
C GLY A 192 9.87 13.80 -19.46
N ARG A 193 8.61 14.17 -19.77
CA ARG A 193 7.69 14.84 -18.84
C ARG A 193 7.29 13.95 -17.67
N ILE A 194 6.97 12.68 -17.92
CA ILE A 194 6.60 11.71 -16.86
C ILE A 194 7.76 11.50 -15.89
N LYS A 195 8.98 11.37 -16.41
CA LYS A 195 10.21 11.23 -15.61
C LYS A 195 10.50 12.46 -14.76
N ARG A 196 10.25 13.66 -15.30
CA ARG A 196 10.32 14.92 -14.55
C ARG A 196 9.29 14.95 -13.43
N TYR A 197 8.03 14.64 -13.72
CA TYR A 197 6.99 14.58 -12.70
C TYR A 197 7.35 13.61 -11.58
N ASN A 198 7.79 12.39 -11.91
CA ASN A 198 8.23 11.42 -10.91
C ASN A 198 9.28 12.01 -9.95
N ARG A 199 10.39 12.54 -10.49
CA ARG A 199 11.47 13.07 -9.63
C ARG A 199 11.01 14.26 -8.79
N LYS A 200 10.24 15.19 -9.37
CA LYS A 200 9.75 16.37 -8.65
C LYS A 200 8.74 15.98 -7.57
N SER A 201 7.85 15.03 -7.84
CA SER A 201 6.91 14.50 -6.85
C SER A 201 7.62 13.77 -5.70
N GLU A 202 8.62 12.94 -5.97
CA GLU A 202 9.42 12.27 -4.92
C GLU A 202 10.09 13.29 -3.98
N LEU A 203 10.71 14.34 -4.53
CA LEU A 203 11.36 15.38 -3.74
C LEU A 203 10.35 16.25 -2.98
N LEU A 204 9.22 16.60 -3.60
CA LEU A 204 8.15 17.35 -2.96
C LEU A 204 7.59 16.58 -1.76
N LEU A 205 7.24 15.31 -1.92
CA LEU A 205 6.69 14.49 -0.84
C LEU A 205 7.70 14.29 0.29
N ARG A 206 8.99 14.12 -0.04
CA ARG A 206 10.07 14.08 0.96
C ARG A 206 10.12 15.37 1.79
N ASP A 207 10.04 16.53 1.15
CA ASP A 207 10.03 17.82 1.85
C ASP A 207 8.75 17.99 2.70
N VAL A 208 7.58 17.61 2.18
CA VAL A 208 6.30 17.67 2.93
C VAL A 208 6.35 16.80 4.17
N GLU A 209 6.85 15.58 4.07
CA GLU A 209 6.94 14.65 5.20
C GLU A 209 7.94 15.14 6.24
N LEU A 210 9.11 15.62 5.82
CA LEU A 210 10.10 16.20 6.72
C LEU A 210 9.50 17.38 7.48
N LEU A 211 8.92 18.34 6.76
CA LEU A 211 8.36 19.55 7.37
C LEU A 211 7.21 19.19 8.30
N SER A 212 6.24 18.39 7.84
CA SER A 212 5.08 17.97 8.64
C SER A 212 5.49 17.20 9.90
N SER A 213 6.52 16.36 9.81
CA SER A 213 7.03 15.62 10.96
C SER A 213 7.64 16.56 12.01
N LEU A 214 8.37 17.59 11.58
CA LEU A 214 8.91 18.59 12.50
C LEU A 214 7.81 19.49 13.08
N THR A 215 6.83 19.89 12.27
CA THR A 215 5.73 20.76 12.67
C THR A 215 4.88 20.15 13.78
N GLN A 216 4.64 18.83 13.73
CA GLN A 216 3.87 18.10 14.73
C GLN A 216 4.42 18.26 16.16
N TYR A 217 5.72 18.55 16.30
CA TYR A 217 6.39 18.71 17.59
C TYR A 217 6.62 20.16 18.01
N THR A 218 6.03 21.11 17.27
CA THR A 218 5.95 22.50 17.74
C THR A 218 4.86 22.65 18.79
N HIS A 219 4.90 23.73 19.59
CA HIS A 219 3.84 24.03 20.56
C HIS A 219 2.50 24.45 19.92
N LYS A 220 2.40 24.43 18.58
CA LYS A 220 1.22 24.86 17.83
C LYS A 220 0.38 23.63 17.44
N PRO A 221 -0.96 23.76 17.39
CA PRO A 221 -1.81 22.67 16.95
C PRO A 221 -1.55 22.36 15.47
N PHE A 222 -0.96 21.19 15.20
CA PHE A 222 -0.74 20.68 13.85
C PHE A 222 -1.04 19.18 13.80
N LYS A 223 -1.84 18.77 12.82
CA LYS A 223 -2.14 17.36 12.57
C LYS A 223 -1.37 16.89 11.35
N TYR A 224 -0.54 15.86 11.52
CA TYR A 224 0.20 15.27 10.41
C TYR A 224 -0.79 14.77 9.32
N PRO A 225 -0.63 15.18 8.05
CA PRO A 225 -1.59 14.90 6.98
C PRO A 225 -1.43 13.48 6.40
N LYS A 226 -1.57 12.45 7.27
CA LYS A 226 -1.28 11.05 6.93
C LYS A 226 -2.11 10.54 5.74
N GLU A 227 -3.42 10.78 5.76
CA GLU A 227 -4.33 10.26 4.73
C GLU A 227 -4.01 10.86 3.35
N GLN A 228 -3.77 12.18 3.30
CA GLN A 228 -3.39 12.86 2.08
C GLN A 228 -2.03 12.34 1.58
N LEU A 229 -1.03 12.25 2.45
CA LEU A 229 0.29 11.72 2.08
C LEU A 229 0.23 10.28 1.55
N ASP A 230 -0.58 9.42 2.17
CA ASP A 230 -0.78 8.05 1.69
C ASP A 230 -1.40 8.02 0.30
N LYS A 231 -2.38 8.88 0.05
CA LYS A 231 -2.98 9.04 -1.29
C LYS A 231 -1.95 9.52 -2.31
N LEU A 232 -1.20 10.58 -1.99
CA LEU A 232 -0.21 11.15 -2.91
C LEU A 232 0.93 10.17 -3.22
N TRP A 233 1.45 9.47 -2.20
CA TRP A 233 2.44 8.43 -2.42
C TRP A 233 1.88 7.31 -3.29
N LYS A 234 0.65 6.83 -3.06
CA LYS A 234 0.04 5.79 -3.91
C LYS A 234 -0.07 6.21 -5.38
N TYR A 235 -0.38 7.48 -5.67
CA TYR A 235 -0.36 8.00 -7.04
C TYR A 235 1.03 7.98 -7.66
N VAL A 236 2.04 8.43 -6.93
CA VAL A 236 3.44 8.37 -7.40
C VAL A 236 3.82 6.91 -7.68
N LEU A 237 3.59 6.01 -6.72
CA LEU A 237 3.95 4.60 -6.84
C LEU A 237 3.20 3.84 -7.93
N LEU A 238 1.94 4.20 -8.18
CA LEU A 238 1.14 3.66 -9.29
C LEU A 238 1.79 4.02 -10.63
N ASN A 239 2.19 5.28 -10.79
CA ASN A 239 2.84 5.74 -12.02
C ASN A 239 4.29 5.25 -12.15
N GLN A 240 4.87 4.64 -11.11
CA GLN A 240 6.15 3.92 -11.15
C GLN A 240 6.03 2.46 -11.64
N PHE A 241 4.85 2.09 -12.16
CA PHE A 241 4.68 0.83 -12.88
C PHE A 241 5.69 0.72 -14.05
N HIS A 242 6.08 -0.51 -14.36
CA HIS A 242 7.20 -0.79 -15.28
C HIS A 242 6.87 -0.49 -16.76
N ASP A 243 5.62 -0.17 -17.10
CA ASP A 243 5.27 0.35 -18.43
C ASP A 243 4.88 1.83 -18.44
N VAL A 244 4.62 2.42 -17.28
CA VAL A 244 4.19 3.83 -17.17
C VAL A 244 5.41 4.72 -17.05
N LEU A 245 6.23 4.56 -16.01
CA LEU A 245 7.41 5.40 -15.81
C LEU A 245 8.45 5.23 -16.93
N PRO A 246 8.71 4.02 -17.45
CA PRO A 246 9.52 3.79 -18.64
C PRO A 246 9.04 4.51 -19.90
N GLY A 247 7.79 4.95 -19.97
CA GLY A 247 7.27 5.63 -21.15
C GLY A 247 6.96 4.65 -22.28
N SER A 248 6.37 3.50 -21.93
CA SER A 248 6.09 2.41 -22.87
C SER A 248 4.61 1.97 -22.95
N SER A 249 3.68 2.79 -22.47
CA SER A 249 2.23 2.61 -22.59
C SER A 249 1.62 3.47 -23.69
N ILE A 250 0.36 3.21 -24.07
CA ILE A 250 -0.42 4.03 -25.00
C ILE A 250 -0.70 5.44 -24.45
N GLU A 251 -0.99 6.40 -25.34
CA GLU A 251 -1.24 7.82 -25.02
C GLU A 251 -2.22 8.03 -23.85
N MET A 252 -3.35 7.29 -23.85
CA MET A 252 -4.39 7.40 -22.82
C MET A 252 -3.88 7.14 -21.39
N VAL A 253 -2.87 6.28 -21.23
CA VAL A 253 -2.29 5.99 -19.91
C VAL A 253 -1.54 7.21 -19.39
N TYR A 254 -0.89 7.99 -20.26
CA TYR A 254 -0.20 9.21 -19.84
C TYR A 254 -1.16 10.35 -19.56
N ASP A 255 -2.26 10.45 -20.30
CA ASP A 255 -3.32 11.43 -19.98
C ASP A 255 -3.80 11.27 -18.53
N ASP A 256 -3.93 10.02 -18.05
CA ASP A 256 -4.28 9.76 -16.66
C ASP A 256 -3.09 9.95 -15.70
N ALA A 257 -1.89 9.50 -16.08
CA ALA A 257 -0.69 9.72 -15.27
C ALA A 257 -0.42 11.21 -15.01
N TYR A 258 -0.61 12.08 -16.01
CA TYR A 258 -0.47 13.52 -15.87
C TYR A 258 -1.45 14.09 -14.84
N LYS A 259 -2.73 13.67 -14.85
CA LYS A 259 -3.71 14.12 -13.85
C LYS A 259 -3.30 13.74 -12.43
N PHE A 260 -2.81 12.51 -12.24
CA PHE A 260 -2.34 12.07 -10.92
C PHE A 260 -1.13 12.87 -10.45
N TYR A 261 -0.15 13.12 -11.32
CA TYR A 261 1.01 13.93 -10.97
C TYR A 261 0.66 15.40 -10.70
N GLU A 262 -0.27 15.98 -11.46
CA GLU A 262 -0.79 17.34 -11.21
C GLU A 262 -1.51 17.42 -9.85
N GLU A 263 -2.25 16.39 -9.44
CA GLU A 263 -2.85 16.32 -8.11
C GLU A 263 -1.78 16.22 -7.01
N VAL A 264 -0.71 15.45 -7.23
CA VAL A 264 0.43 15.35 -6.29
C VAL A 264 1.16 16.69 -6.16
N GLU A 265 1.44 17.36 -7.26
CA GLU A 265 2.07 18.68 -7.25
C GLU A 265 1.18 19.69 -6.52
N LYS A 266 -0.10 19.80 -6.90
CA LYS A 266 -1.02 20.77 -6.30
C LYS A 266 -1.25 20.54 -4.81
N THR A 267 -1.61 19.32 -4.40
CA THR A 267 -1.90 19.02 -2.99
C THR A 267 -0.62 19.00 -2.16
N GLY A 268 0.48 18.45 -2.70
CA GLY A 268 1.77 18.43 -2.02
C GLY A 268 2.31 19.83 -1.73
N GLU A 269 2.19 20.75 -2.68
CA GLU A 269 2.55 22.16 -2.49
C GLU A 269 1.71 22.82 -1.39
N ILE A 270 0.39 22.58 -1.36
CA ILE A 270 -0.48 23.07 -0.29
C ILE A 270 -0.02 22.57 1.08
N LEU A 271 0.24 21.26 1.22
CA LEU A 271 0.69 20.67 2.49
C LEU A 271 2.07 21.19 2.91
N ARG A 272 2.98 21.40 1.95
CA ARG A 272 4.29 22.00 2.22
C ARG A 272 4.15 23.40 2.78
N GLU A 273 3.33 24.23 2.13
CA GLU A 273 3.08 25.59 2.58
C GLU A 273 2.38 25.63 3.94
N GLU A 274 1.40 24.76 4.22
CA GLU A 274 0.74 24.66 5.53
C GLU A 274 1.73 24.28 6.65
N ALA A 275 2.64 23.34 6.38
CA ALA A 275 3.66 22.94 7.34
C ALA A 275 4.66 24.09 7.62
N LEU A 276 5.10 24.80 6.57
CA LEU A 276 5.97 25.97 6.69
C LEU A 276 5.27 27.14 7.42
N ASP A 277 4.02 27.44 7.06
CA ASP A 277 3.20 28.47 7.70
C ASP A 277 3.07 28.20 9.20
N THR A 278 2.89 26.94 9.58
CA THR A 278 2.79 26.55 10.99
C THR A 278 4.14 26.63 11.70
N LEU A 279 5.22 26.10 11.12
CA LEU A 279 6.58 26.18 11.66
C LEU A 279 6.97 27.63 11.95
N PHE A 280 6.69 28.53 11.00
CA PHE A 280 7.12 29.92 11.08
C PHE A 280 6.07 30.90 11.61
N GLY A 281 4.81 30.48 11.78
CA GLY A 281 3.71 31.37 12.17
C GLY A 281 3.38 32.41 11.11
N ILE A 282 3.62 32.10 9.83
CA ILE A 282 3.41 33.01 8.71
C ILE A 282 1.98 32.82 8.20
N SER A 283 1.10 33.81 8.38
CA SER A 283 -0.12 33.86 7.56
C SER A 283 0.25 34.34 6.16
N LYS A 284 -0.48 33.87 5.15
CA LYS A 284 -0.45 34.37 3.76
C LYS A 284 -0.95 35.82 3.67
N SER A 285 -0.28 36.76 4.32
CA SER A 285 -0.31 38.21 4.08
C SER A 285 0.49 38.91 5.18
N ALA A 286 1.81 39.01 4.99
CA ALA A 286 2.57 40.05 5.70
C ALA A 286 2.12 41.42 5.17
N GLU A 287 1.00 41.92 5.69
CA GLU A 287 0.57 43.34 5.63
C GLU A 287 1.43 44.22 6.56
N SER A 288 2.67 43.80 6.84
CA SER A 288 3.64 44.62 7.58
C SER A 288 4.39 45.54 6.61
N GLU A 289 4.51 46.82 6.96
CA GLU A 289 5.35 47.79 6.23
C GLU A 289 6.84 47.38 6.16
N HIS A 290 7.29 46.48 7.05
CA HIS A 290 8.66 45.98 7.13
C HIS A 290 8.72 44.45 7.11
N LYS A 291 9.19 43.87 6.00
CA LYS A 291 9.30 42.42 5.82
C LYS A 291 10.74 41.93 6.07
N GLY A 292 10.86 40.73 6.62
CA GLY A 292 12.08 39.95 6.74
C GLY A 292 12.05 38.71 5.84
N LEU A 293 13.21 38.10 5.63
CA LEU A 293 13.37 36.87 4.87
C LEU A 293 13.90 35.76 5.77
N VAL A 294 13.36 34.56 5.58
CA VAL A 294 13.82 33.34 6.24
C VAL A 294 14.03 32.24 5.22
N THR A 295 15.00 31.38 5.49
CA THR A 295 15.29 30.18 4.72
C THR A 295 14.97 28.93 5.51
N PHE A 296 14.57 27.86 4.84
CA PHE A 296 14.60 26.50 5.38
C PHE A 296 15.42 25.59 4.45
N ASN A 297 16.42 24.91 5.00
CA ASN A 297 17.21 23.92 4.27
C ASN A 297 16.74 22.52 4.66
N THR A 298 16.10 21.80 3.73
CA THR A 298 15.61 20.43 3.96
C THR A 298 16.70 19.37 3.83
N LEU A 299 17.92 19.72 3.39
CA LEU A 299 19.07 18.81 3.37
C LEU A 299 19.76 18.77 4.73
N SER A 300 20.46 17.67 5.02
CA SER A 300 21.05 17.37 6.34
C SER A 300 22.42 17.98 6.61
N TRP A 301 22.93 18.82 5.70
CA TRP A 301 24.20 19.52 5.85
C TRP A 301 24.04 21.02 5.60
N GLU A 302 24.97 21.76 6.18
CA GLU A 302 25.11 23.20 6.00
C GLU A 302 25.59 23.51 4.56
N ARG A 303 25.09 24.60 3.98
CA ARG A 303 25.47 25.03 2.63
C ARG A 303 25.32 26.53 2.42
N ASN A 304 26.06 27.01 1.42
CA ASN A 304 25.94 28.36 0.87
C ASN A 304 25.18 28.27 -0.45
N GLU A 305 24.26 29.21 -0.71
CA GLU A 305 23.50 29.21 -1.95
C GLU A 305 23.17 30.64 -2.39
N ILE A 306 23.08 30.86 -3.69
CA ILE A 306 22.48 32.08 -4.24
C ILE A 306 21.02 31.78 -4.50
N VAL A 307 20.17 32.30 -3.63
CA VAL A 307 18.73 32.03 -3.67
C VAL A 307 17.98 33.12 -4.42
N LYS A 308 16.86 32.72 -5.04
CA LYS A 308 15.90 33.66 -5.62
C LYS A 308 14.98 34.19 -4.54
N VAL A 309 14.82 35.50 -4.52
CA VAL A 309 14.00 36.25 -3.56
C VAL A 309 12.92 37.01 -4.34
N PRO A 310 11.63 36.92 -3.97
CA PRO A 310 10.59 37.69 -4.63
C PRO A 310 10.77 39.19 -4.35
N VAL A 311 10.62 40.04 -5.38
CA VAL A 311 10.65 41.49 -5.21
C VAL A 311 9.28 41.95 -4.73
N THR A 312 9.18 42.34 -3.45
CA THR A 312 7.95 42.84 -2.85
C THR A 312 8.21 44.09 -2.01
N ASP A 313 7.22 44.99 -1.94
CA ASP A 313 7.30 46.18 -1.10
C ASP A 313 7.57 45.81 0.37
N GLY A 314 8.48 46.57 1.00
CA GLY A 314 8.90 46.38 2.40
C GLY A 314 10.14 45.50 2.61
N LEU A 315 10.75 44.96 1.55
CA LEU A 315 12.07 44.30 1.60
C LEU A 315 13.22 45.29 1.33
N PRO A 316 14.41 45.10 1.96
CA PRO A 316 15.61 45.85 1.61
C PRO A 316 16.02 45.70 0.13
N ASN A 317 16.79 46.66 -0.39
CA ASN A 317 17.35 46.58 -1.73
C ASN A 317 18.27 45.36 -1.86
N LEU A 318 18.18 44.68 -3.00
CA LEU A 318 19.02 43.53 -3.32
C LEU A 318 20.22 43.99 -4.16
N GLN A 319 21.35 43.29 -4.03
CA GLN A 319 22.56 43.57 -4.81
C GLN A 319 22.37 43.26 -6.30
N GLN A 320 21.46 42.35 -6.62
CA GLN A 320 21.15 41.97 -7.99
C GLN A 320 19.67 41.62 -8.15
N TYR A 321 19.09 42.05 -9.27
CA TYR A 321 17.75 41.70 -9.71
C TYR A 321 17.80 40.81 -10.96
N SER A 322 16.79 39.98 -11.15
CA SER A 322 16.59 39.24 -12.41
C SER A 322 16.28 40.20 -13.56
N GLU A 323 16.44 39.75 -14.81
CA GLU A 323 16.18 40.57 -16.01
C GLU A 323 14.77 41.20 -16.00
N ASN A 324 13.77 40.45 -15.54
CA ASN A 324 12.37 40.90 -15.51
C ASN A 324 12.00 41.73 -14.25
N LYS A 325 12.94 41.92 -13.31
CA LYS A 325 12.77 42.64 -12.04
C LYS A 325 11.65 42.11 -11.12
N LYS A 326 11.14 40.90 -11.34
CA LYS A 326 10.16 40.24 -10.46
C LYS A 326 10.83 39.49 -9.32
N GLU A 327 12.09 39.09 -9.52
CA GLU A 327 12.90 38.36 -8.58
C GLU A 327 14.22 39.10 -8.39
N GLY A 328 14.89 38.89 -7.27
CA GLY A 328 16.29 39.23 -7.10
C GLY A 328 17.06 38.08 -6.47
N TYR A 329 18.37 38.27 -6.39
CA TYR A 329 19.28 37.25 -5.90
C TYR A 329 19.90 37.70 -4.58
N ALA A 330 19.98 36.75 -3.63
CA ALA A 330 20.66 36.96 -2.36
C ALA A 330 21.61 35.79 -2.10
N LEU A 331 22.82 36.12 -1.63
CA LEU A 331 23.74 35.13 -1.10
C LEU A 331 23.32 34.79 0.32
N VAL A 332 22.97 33.53 0.56
CA VAL A 332 22.77 33.00 1.91
C VAL A 332 23.97 32.14 2.29
N LYS A 333 24.52 32.41 3.48
CA LYS A 333 25.71 31.73 4.00
C LYS A 333 25.36 30.86 5.19
N ASP A 334 26.08 29.75 5.31
CA ASP A 334 26.10 28.82 6.41
C ASP A 334 24.67 28.36 6.80
N VAL A 335 23.83 28.10 5.78
CA VAL A 335 22.44 27.74 5.99
C VAL A 335 22.37 26.32 6.57
N ILE A 336 22.11 26.27 7.86
CA ILE A 336 22.07 25.04 8.66
C ILE A 336 21.16 23.96 8.05
N GLY A 337 21.60 22.71 8.09
CA GLY A 337 20.81 21.58 7.58
C GLY A 337 19.62 21.23 8.48
N ILE A 338 18.50 20.81 7.88
CA ILE A 338 17.22 20.47 8.54
C ILE A 338 16.87 21.55 9.57
N GLY A 339 16.83 22.78 9.10
CA GLY A 339 16.73 23.94 9.96
C GLY A 339 16.42 25.20 9.20
N ALA A 340 16.04 26.22 9.97
CA ALA A 340 15.69 27.52 9.45
C ALA A 340 16.64 28.60 9.93
N GLN A 341 16.82 29.62 9.10
CA GLN A 341 17.72 30.73 9.39
C GLN A 341 17.18 32.02 8.78
N ARG A 342 17.43 33.16 9.43
CA ARG A 342 17.10 34.47 8.87
C ARG A 342 18.12 34.86 7.79
N ILE A 343 17.65 35.49 6.72
CA ILE A 343 18.55 36.08 5.73
C ILE A 343 18.89 37.49 6.19
N GLU A 344 20.17 37.74 6.43
CA GLU A 344 20.70 39.09 6.53
C GLU A 344 21.13 39.53 5.13
N LEU A 345 20.35 40.45 4.55
CA LEU A 345 20.74 41.13 3.32
C LEU A 345 21.84 42.15 3.66
N ASP A 346 23.05 41.66 3.94
CA ASP A 346 24.19 42.50 4.25
C ASP A 346 24.94 42.86 2.96
N ASP A 347 25.06 44.16 2.69
CA ASP A 347 25.82 44.72 1.56
C ASP A 347 27.33 44.44 1.66
N LYS A 348 27.80 43.88 2.77
CA LYS A 348 29.23 43.66 3.09
C LYS A 348 29.72 42.22 2.92
N SER A 349 28.91 41.32 2.37
CA SER A 349 29.38 39.95 2.12
C SER A 349 30.59 39.95 1.18
N GLU A 350 31.78 39.63 1.71
CA GLU A 350 32.97 39.42 0.87
C GLU A 350 32.72 38.19 -0.03
N PHE A 351 32.68 38.43 -1.34
CA PHE A 351 32.76 37.43 -2.40
C PHE A 351 33.37 38.10 -3.64
N THR A 352 34.01 37.30 -4.50
CA THR A 352 34.49 37.78 -5.80
C THR A 352 33.31 37.82 -6.77
N PRO A 353 32.90 38.99 -7.32
CA PRO A 353 31.78 39.06 -8.25
C PRO A 353 31.96 38.14 -9.46
N VAL A 354 30.89 37.46 -9.87
CA VAL A 354 30.87 36.84 -11.19
C VAL A 354 30.71 37.90 -12.26
N THR A 355 31.40 37.71 -13.37
CA THR A 355 31.43 38.66 -14.49
C THR A 355 31.04 37.97 -15.78
N VAL A 356 30.45 38.73 -16.69
CA VAL A 356 30.19 38.32 -18.06
C VAL A 356 30.51 39.46 -19.02
N PHE A 357 31.19 39.16 -20.12
CA PHE A 357 31.48 40.13 -21.16
C PHE A 357 31.67 39.46 -22.52
N GLU A 358 31.49 40.24 -23.58
CA GLU A 358 31.82 39.82 -24.94
C GLU A 358 33.26 40.19 -25.26
N LYS A 359 34.01 39.25 -25.85
CA LYS A 359 35.38 39.43 -26.32
C LYS A 359 35.57 38.65 -27.62
N ASP A 360 36.00 39.33 -28.69
CA ASP A 360 36.31 38.70 -29.98
C ASP A 360 35.19 37.79 -30.52
N HIS A 361 33.94 38.27 -30.49
CA HIS A 361 32.72 37.52 -30.86
C HIS A 361 32.45 36.25 -30.04
N SER A 362 33.07 36.14 -28.87
CA SER A 362 32.86 35.09 -27.88
C SER A 362 32.37 35.71 -26.57
N PHE A 363 31.73 34.91 -25.74
CA PHE A 363 31.13 35.33 -24.48
C PHE A 363 31.85 34.63 -23.34
N VAL A 364 32.41 35.40 -22.42
CA VAL A 364 33.20 34.89 -21.29
C VAL A 364 32.40 35.05 -20.02
N LEU A 365 32.15 33.95 -19.31
CA LEU A 365 31.66 33.91 -17.93
C LEU A 365 32.84 33.59 -17.01
N ALA A 366 33.05 34.38 -15.96
CA ALA A 366 34.18 34.16 -15.07
C ALA A 366 33.85 34.52 -13.61
N ASN A 367 34.29 33.67 -12.70
CA ASN A 367 34.29 33.92 -11.26
C ASN A 367 35.68 33.56 -10.66
N GLU A 368 35.75 33.41 -9.34
CA GLU A 368 36.96 32.98 -8.63
C GLU A 368 37.45 31.59 -9.04
N PHE A 369 36.52 30.67 -9.33
CA PHE A 369 36.81 29.25 -9.52
C PHE A 369 37.15 28.90 -10.97
N ILE A 370 36.37 29.42 -11.92
CA ILE A 370 36.45 29.03 -13.33
C ILE A 370 36.32 30.21 -14.30
N SER A 371 36.84 30.01 -15.50
CA SER A 371 36.64 30.89 -16.66
C SER A 371 36.10 30.09 -17.83
N ILE A 372 34.97 30.50 -18.37
CA ILE A 372 34.19 29.76 -19.36
C ILE A 372 34.03 30.63 -20.59
N THR A 373 34.31 30.10 -21.78
CA THR A 373 34.14 30.83 -23.05
C THR A 373 33.16 30.09 -23.95
N PHE A 374 32.15 30.80 -24.41
CA PHE A 374 31.20 30.34 -25.42
C PHE A 374 31.42 31.10 -26.73
N ASP A 375 31.34 30.40 -27.85
CA ASP A 375 31.29 31.08 -29.15
C ASP A 375 29.93 31.77 -29.39
N LYS A 376 29.82 32.54 -30.47
CA LYS A 376 28.57 33.20 -30.89
C LYS A 376 27.37 32.26 -31.12
N HIS A 377 27.62 30.94 -31.20
CA HIS A 377 26.62 29.90 -31.42
C HIS A 377 26.21 29.16 -30.15
N GLY A 378 26.79 29.50 -29.00
CA GLY A 378 26.50 28.89 -27.71
C GLY A 378 27.23 27.57 -27.45
N ARG A 379 28.25 27.25 -28.25
CA ARG A 379 29.14 26.10 -28.01
C ARG A 379 30.22 26.49 -27.02
N LEU A 380 30.47 25.64 -26.04
CA LEU A 380 31.51 25.84 -25.04
C LEU A 380 32.88 25.54 -25.66
N THR A 381 33.74 26.54 -25.82
CA THR A 381 35.06 26.40 -26.45
C THR A 381 36.17 26.17 -25.43
N ASN A 382 36.05 26.79 -24.26
CA ASN A 382 37.06 26.75 -23.19
C ASN A 382 36.37 26.73 -21.83
N LEU A 383 36.89 25.90 -20.93
CA LEU A 383 36.51 25.82 -19.53
C LEU A 383 37.79 25.63 -18.71
N LEU A 384 38.34 26.73 -18.21
CA LEU A 384 39.53 26.75 -17.37
C LEU A 384 39.14 26.70 -15.90
N ASP A 385 39.61 25.68 -15.18
CA ASP A 385 39.66 25.71 -13.72
C ASP A 385 40.88 26.52 -13.25
N ARG A 386 40.63 27.60 -12.52
CA ARG A 386 41.65 28.57 -12.12
C ARG A 386 42.53 28.06 -10.97
N LYS A 387 42.00 27.19 -10.12
CA LYS A 387 42.74 26.64 -8.98
C LYS A 387 43.77 25.63 -9.45
N PHE A 388 43.38 24.81 -10.42
CA PHE A 388 44.24 23.75 -10.98
C PHE A 388 44.99 24.18 -12.24
N ASP A 389 44.72 25.38 -12.76
CA ASP A 389 45.24 25.88 -14.04
C ASP A 389 45.06 24.85 -15.16
N ARG A 390 43.85 24.28 -15.22
CA ARG A 390 43.53 23.13 -16.08
C ARG A 390 42.40 23.48 -17.03
N GLU A 391 42.69 23.37 -18.33
CA GLU A 391 41.67 23.41 -19.38
C GLU A 391 40.93 22.07 -19.41
N ILE A 392 39.60 22.14 -19.40
CA ILE A 392 38.73 20.96 -19.31
C ILE A 392 38.20 20.56 -20.67
N ILE A 393 38.01 21.50 -21.60
CA ILE A 393 37.59 21.16 -22.97
C ILE A 393 38.84 20.95 -23.83
N PRO A 394 39.05 19.76 -24.43
CA PRO A 394 40.20 19.52 -25.29
C PRO A 394 40.29 20.52 -26.45
N GLU A 395 41.51 20.86 -26.87
CA GLU A 395 41.73 21.79 -27.98
C GLU A 395 41.04 21.30 -29.27
N GLY A 396 40.26 22.19 -29.90
CA GLY A 396 39.52 21.90 -31.13
C GLY A 396 38.18 21.17 -30.94
N GLU A 397 37.86 20.75 -29.71
CA GLU A 397 36.55 20.21 -29.34
C GLU A 397 35.63 21.31 -28.80
N PHE A 398 34.34 20.97 -28.68
CA PHE A 398 33.35 21.86 -28.08
C PHE A 398 32.46 21.12 -27.08
N GLY A 399 32.16 21.73 -25.94
CA GLY A 399 31.10 21.29 -25.03
C GLY A 399 29.75 21.96 -25.35
N ASN A 400 28.71 21.58 -24.60
CA ASN A 400 27.33 22.03 -24.83
C ASN A 400 26.86 21.81 -26.28
N ARG A 401 27.30 20.70 -26.89
CA ARG A 401 26.96 20.36 -28.27
C ARG A 401 25.65 19.60 -28.31
N PHE A 402 24.65 20.17 -28.96
CA PHE A 402 23.40 19.47 -29.21
C PHE A 402 23.51 18.63 -30.47
N LYS A 403 23.24 17.33 -30.36
CA LYS A 403 23.17 16.41 -31.49
C LYS A 403 21.81 15.75 -31.58
N ILE A 404 21.37 15.56 -32.82
CA ILE A 404 20.16 14.81 -33.14
C ILE A 404 20.57 13.52 -33.84
N TYR A 405 20.10 12.41 -33.31
CA TYR A 405 20.34 11.07 -33.84
C TYR A 405 19.06 10.52 -34.46
N GLU A 406 19.19 9.73 -35.52
CA GLU A 406 18.09 8.89 -36.00
C GLU A 406 17.75 7.82 -34.96
N ASP A 407 16.47 7.73 -34.60
CA ASP A 407 15.96 6.88 -33.54
C ASP A 407 14.97 5.87 -34.10
N ILE A 408 15.50 4.91 -34.87
CA ILE A 408 14.71 3.86 -35.53
C ILE A 408 15.25 2.51 -35.03
N PRO A 409 14.64 1.96 -33.96
CA PRO A 409 15.03 0.65 -33.45
C PRO A 409 14.50 -0.49 -34.31
N LEU A 410 14.95 -1.72 -34.04
CA LEU A 410 14.61 -2.90 -34.84
C LEU A 410 13.15 -3.35 -34.67
N PHE A 411 12.64 -3.35 -33.43
CA PHE A 411 11.34 -3.95 -33.11
C PHE A 411 10.41 -3.02 -32.33
N TRP A 412 10.89 -2.39 -31.26
CA TRP A 412 10.04 -1.66 -30.32
C TRP A 412 10.43 -0.18 -30.19
N ASP A 413 9.66 0.72 -30.81
CA ASP A 413 9.97 2.15 -30.98
C ASP A 413 10.22 2.87 -29.63
N ALA A 414 9.23 2.92 -28.74
CA ALA A 414 9.36 3.58 -27.43
C ALA A 414 10.35 2.92 -26.47
N TRP A 415 10.52 1.60 -26.56
CA TRP A 415 11.36 0.84 -25.64
C TRP A 415 12.83 0.90 -26.02
N ASP A 416 13.16 0.62 -27.27
CA ASP A 416 14.53 0.36 -27.68
C ASP A 416 15.24 1.57 -28.24
N VAL A 417 16.54 1.59 -28.00
CA VAL A 417 17.50 2.35 -28.79
C VAL A 417 18.61 1.38 -29.17
N GLU A 418 19.14 1.49 -30.38
CA GLU A 418 20.12 0.56 -30.92
C GLU A 418 21.53 1.14 -30.88
N ILE A 419 22.56 0.30 -30.70
CA ILE A 419 23.95 0.77 -30.57
C ILE A 419 24.41 1.62 -31.77
N TYR A 420 23.92 1.33 -32.97
CA TYR A 420 24.28 2.06 -34.19
C TYR A 420 23.68 3.46 -34.28
N HIS A 421 22.73 3.86 -33.41
CA HIS A 421 22.13 5.20 -33.47
C HIS A 421 23.19 6.30 -33.40
N LEU A 422 24.25 6.09 -32.60
CA LEU A 422 25.37 7.03 -32.44
C LEU A 422 26.13 7.31 -33.74
N GLN A 423 26.05 6.40 -34.73
CA GLN A 423 26.72 6.58 -36.04
C GLN A 423 25.96 7.52 -36.96
N LYS A 424 24.69 7.81 -36.65
CA LYS A 424 23.78 8.64 -37.47
C LYS A 424 23.45 9.98 -36.81
N GLY A 425 24.37 10.49 -36.01
CA GLY A 425 24.25 11.80 -35.37
C GLY A 425 24.57 12.94 -36.33
N ARG A 426 23.79 14.00 -36.25
CA ARG A 426 24.10 15.31 -36.84
C ARG A 426 24.09 16.39 -35.78
N GLU A 427 24.91 17.42 -35.98
CA GLU A 427 24.81 18.63 -35.15
C GLU A 427 23.42 19.24 -35.30
N ALA A 428 22.82 19.64 -34.18
CA ALA A 428 21.63 20.49 -34.21
C ALA A 428 22.01 21.88 -34.73
N GLY A 429 21.03 22.64 -35.23
CA GLY A 429 21.29 23.96 -35.82
C GLY A 429 22.10 24.90 -34.91
N LEU A 430 22.77 25.88 -35.52
CA LEU A 430 23.57 26.86 -34.79
C LEU A 430 22.68 27.88 -34.08
N GLY A 431 23.00 28.18 -32.82
CA GLY A 431 22.27 29.14 -32.01
C GLY A 431 22.74 30.58 -32.17
N HIS A 432 22.04 31.47 -31.47
CA HIS A 432 22.45 32.82 -31.18
C HIS A 432 22.47 33.01 -29.65
N ILE A 433 23.62 33.41 -29.13
CA ILE A 433 23.81 33.68 -27.71
C ILE A 433 23.87 35.20 -27.44
N LYS A 434 23.34 35.61 -26.29
CA LYS A 434 23.43 36.99 -25.78
C LYS A 434 23.60 37.00 -24.27
N ILE A 435 24.12 38.10 -23.73
CA ILE A 435 24.16 38.33 -22.28
C ILE A 435 22.72 38.52 -21.77
N HIS A 436 22.37 37.81 -20.71
CA HIS A 436 21.06 37.86 -20.06
C HIS A 436 21.13 38.57 -18.70
N GLU A 437 22.10 38.21 -17.86
CA GLU A 437 22.34 38.86 -16.56
C GLU A 437 23.83 39.06 -16.32
N GLN A 438 24.22 40.20 -15.73
CA GLN A 438 25.64 40.58 -15.62
C GLN A 438 26.36 40.22 -14.30
N GLY A 439 25.63 40.01 -13.20
CA GLY A 439 26.21 39.89 -11.85
C GLY A 439 25.72 41.02 -10.92
N PRO A 440 26.29 41.16 -9.70
CA PRO A 440 27.54 40.54 -9.22
C PRO A 440 27.41 39.12 -8.65
N LEU A 441 26.19 38.64 -8.35
CA LEU A 441 25.95 37.35 -7.69
C LEU A 441 25.83 36.20 -8.69
N ARG A 442 25.06 36.41 -9.76
CA ARG A 442 24.84 35.43 -10.83
C ARG A 442 25.02 36.13 -12.18
N ALA A 443 25.82 35.56 -13.06
CA ALA A 443 25.87 35.99 -14.46
C ALA A 443 25.31 34.89 -15.35
N SER A 444 24.63 35.29 -16.42
CA SER A 444 24.01 34.33 -17.32
C SER A 444 23.98 34.79 -18.77
N LEU A 445 24.01 33.81 -19.67
CA LEU A 445 23.85 33.95 -21.10
C LEU A 445 22.53 33.27 -21.51
N LYS A 446 21.82 33.87 -22.47
CA LYS A 446 20.66 33.26 -23.12
C LYS A 446 21.05 32.78 -24.51
N LEU A 447 20.89 31.49 -24.74
CA LEU A 447 21.07 30.82 -26.02
C LEU A 447 19.69 30.52 -26.63
N GLU A 448 19.47 30.96 -27.86
CA GLU A 448 18.30 30.60 -28.67
C GLU A 448 18.76 29.84 -29.91
N THR A 449 18.29 28.61 -30.07
CA THR A 449 18.74 27.69 -31.11
C THR A 449 17.56 27.09 -31.85
N LYS A 450 17.58 27.19 -33.17
CA LYS A 450 16.66 26.44 -34.04
C LYS A 450 17.26 25.06 -34.31
N LEU A 451 16.82 24.05 -33.55
CA LEU A 451 17.36 22.69 -33.63
C LEU A 451 17.14 22.06 -35.01
N THR A 452 15.91 22.21 -35.53
CA THR A 452 15.49 21.72 -36.86
C THR A 452 14.53 22.72 -37.50
N LYS A 453 13.78 22.33 -38.55
CA LYS A 453 12.75 23.20 -39.13
C LYS A 453 11.56 23.42 -38.19
N THR A 454 11.24 22.45 -37.34
CA THR A 454 10.04 22.36 -36.49
C THR A 454 10.35 22.50 -35.00
N SER A 455 11.56 22.14 -34.56
CA SER A 455 11.95 22.17 -33.16
C SER A 455 12.90 23.32 -32.81
N ASN A 456 12.73 23.90 -31.62
CA ASN A 456 13.54 25.00 -31.11
C ASN A 456 13.91 24.79 -29.63
N LEU A 457 15.05 25.38 -29.25
CA LEU A 457 15.61 25.31 -27.91
C LEU A 457 15.94 26.72 -27.42
N SER A 458 15.58 27.00 -26.18
CA SER A 458 16.02 28.18 -25.42
C SER A 458 16.75 27.67 -24.19
N GLN A 459 17.94 28.19 -23.92
CA GLN A 459 18.73 27.78 -22.78
C GLN A 459 19.33 28.98 -22.05
N ILE A 460 19.18 29.01 -20.74
CA ILE A 460 19.87 29.95 -19.86
C ILE A 460 21.07 29.22 -19.27
N ILE A 461 22.27 29.70 -19.59
CA ILE A 461 23.55 29.20 -19.09
C ILE A 461 24.00 30.15 -18.00
N SER A 462 24.22 29.67 -16.78
CA SER A 462 24.54 30.55 -15.66
C SER A 462 25.70 30.06 -14.81
N LEU A 463 26.42 31.05 -14.28
CA LEU A 463 27.52 30.89 -13.34
C LEU A 463 27.23 31.75 -12.11
N SER A 464 27.39 31.18 -10.92
CA SER A 464 27.28 31.90 -9.66
C SER A 464 28.62 32.42 -9.19
N ALA A 465 28.64 33.41 -8.31
CA ALA A 465 29.87 33.93 -7.70
C ALA A 465 30.56 32.92 -6.75
N ILE A 466 29.85 31.88 -6.28
CA ILE A 466 30.28 31.01 -5.18
C ILE A 466 30.52 29.55 -5.56
N SER A 467 30.45 29.19 -6.86
CA SER A 467 30.56 27.80 -7.30
C SER A 467 31.26 27.67 -8.66
N ALA A 468 31.98 26.57 -8.85
CA ALA A 468 32.49 26.11 -10.15
C ALA A 468 31.40 25.43 -11.01
N ARG A 469 30.19 25.26 -10.48
CA ARG A 469 29.08 24.61 -11.19
C ARG A 469 28.49 25.53 -12.26
N ILE A 470 28.34 24.99 -13.46
CA ILE A 470 27.72 25.66 -14.61
C ILE A 470 26.31 25.10 -14.76
N ASP A 471 25.29 25.94 -14.55
CA ASP A 471 23.90 25.51 -14.60
C ASP A 471 23.27 25.83 -15.96
N PHE A 472 22.62 24.84 -16.57
CA PHE A 472 21.94 24.92 -17.86
C PHE A 472 20.43 24.71 -17.67
N GLU A 473 19.66 25.79 -17.71
CA GLU A 473 18.20 25.74 -17.68
C GLU A 473 17.68 25.69 -19.11
N THR A 474 17.10 24.56 -19.53
CA THR A 474 16.80 24.29 -20.95
C THR A 474 15.30 24.12 -21.16
N GLU A 475 14.78 24.87 -22.11
CA GLU A 475 13.42 24.75 -22.63
C GLU A 475 13.48 24.30 -24.09
N VAL A 476 12.69 23.29 -24.45
CA VAL A 476 12.63 22.75 -25.81
C VAL A 476 11.18 22.65 -26.25
N TYR A 477 10.86 23.25 -27.39
CA TYR A 477 9.67 22.86 -28.15
C TYR A 477 10.10 21.78 -29.16
N TRP A 478 9.59 20.58 -28.95
CA TRP A 478 10.01 19.38 -29.66
C TRP A 478 8.88 18.87 -30.55
N ASP A 479 9.10 18.88 -31.85
CA ASP A 479 8.17 18.39 -32.87
C ASP A 479 8.95 17.61 -33.93
N GLU A 480 9.50 16.48 -33.49
CA GLU A 480 10.27 15.57 -34.33
C GLU A 480 9.58 14.22 -34.52
N ASN A 481 10.10 13.45 -35.47
CA ASN A 481 9.67 12.10 -35.76
C ASN A 481 10.86 11.13 -35.76
N ARG A 482 10.90 10.21 -34.80
CA ARG A 482 11.96 9.20 -34.63
C ARG A 482 13.35 9.84 -34.62
N GLN A 483 13.48 10.88 -33.81
CA GLN A 483 14.72 11.58 -33.52
C GLN A 483 15.02 11.52 -32.03
N PHE A 484 16.31 11.51 -31.71
CA PHE A 484 16.83 11.50 -30.34
C PHE A 484 17.79 12.68 -30.14
N LEU A 485 17.40 13.66 -29.33
CA LEU A 485 18.22 14.79 -28.93
C LEU A 485 19.11 14.44 -27.73
N LYS A 486 20.41 14.71 -27.85
CA LYS A 486 21.39 14.58 -26.76
C LYS A 486 22.29 15.81 -26.67
N VAL A 487 22.87 16.05 -25.51
CA VAL A 487 23.93 17.04 -25.31
C VAL A 487 25.26 16.36 -24.98
N GLU A 488 26.36 16.87 -25.54
CA GLU A 488 27.70 16.31 -25.39
C GLU A 488 28.70 17.32 -24.79
N PHE A 489 29.56 16.79 -23.92
CA PHE A 489 30.68 17.46 -23.30
C PHE A 489 31.93 16.56 -23.42
N PRO A 490 32.72 16.71 -24.49
CA PRO A 490 34.09 16.19 -24.52
C PRO A 490 34.90 16.88 -23.43
N VAL A 491 35.54 16.10 -22.55
CA VAL A 491 36.36 16.60 -21.45
C VAL A 491 37.77 16.02 -21.53
N ASP A 492 38.77 16.71 -21.01
CA ASP A 492 40.14 16.21 -20.92
C ASP A 492 40.32 15.35 -19.66
N ILE A 493 39.61 14.22 -19.62
CA ILE A 493 39.70 13.21 -18.55
C ILE A 493 39.86 11.84 -19.19
N ASN A 494 40.84 11.06 -18.73
CA ASN A 494 41.09 9.71 -19.24
C ASN A 494 40.80 8.64 -18.19
N ARG A 495 39.70 7.91 -18.35
CA ARG A 495 39.28 6.85 -17.44
C ARG A 495 38.48 5.77 -18.16
N ASP A 496 38.76 4.51 -17.82
CA ASP A 496 38.07 3.32 -18.38
C ASP A 496 36.66 3.08 -17.83
N VAL A 497 36.26 3.83 -16.79
CA VAL A 497 34.96 3.72 -16.13
C VAL A 497 34.40 5.09 -15.78
N ALA A 498 33.09 5.23 -15.84
CA ALA A 498 32.35 6.37 -15.34
C ALA A 498 31.45 5.94 -14.16
N THR A 499 31.24 6.84 -13.22
CA THR A 499 30.47 6.61 -11.99
C THR A 499 29.07 7.21 -12.12
N TYR A 500 28.03 6.42 -11.84
CA TYR A 500 26.63 6.83 -11.99
C TYR A 500 25.90 6.64 -10.66
N GLU A 501 25.11 7.64 -10.25
CA GLU A 501 24.25 7.49 -9.07
C GLU A 501 23.19 6.40 -9.33
N THR A 502 22.97 5.58 -8.31
CA THR A 502 21.85 4.63 -8.20
C THR A 502 21.23 4.76 -6.80
N GLN A 503 20.17 4.00 -6.51
CA GLN A 503 19.48 4.10 -5.23
C GLN A 503 20.44 3.83 -4.06
N PHE A 504 20.55 4.78 -3.13
CA PHE A 504 21.42 4.71 -1.94
C PHE A 504 22.90 4.39 -2.23
N GLY A 505 23.43 4.76 -3.40
CA GLY A 505 24.83 4.52 -3.75
C GLY A 505 25.19 4.89 -5.19
N PHE A 506 26.22 4.26 -5.72
CA PHE A 506 26.64 4.44 -7.11
C PHE A 506 27.07 3.12 -7.75
N ILE A 507 27.12 3.09 -9.07
CA ILE A 507 27.74 2.01 -9.84
C ILE A 507 28.73 2.56 -10.86
N GLN A 508 29.76 1.79 -11.18
CA GLN A 508 30.72 2.11 -12.22
C GLN A 508 30.43 1.29 -13.47
N ARG A 509 30.39 1.96 -14.61
CA ARG A 509 30.19 1.33 -15.92
C ARG A 509 31.35 1.70 -16.84
N PRO A 510 31.76 0.78 -17.74
CA PRO A 510 32.87 1.01 -18.66
C PRO A 510 32.59 2.19 -19.59
N THR A 511 33.64 2.89 -19.99
CA THR A 511 33.61 3.96 -21.01
C THR A 511 34.07 3.46 -22.38
N HIS A 512 34.33 2.16 -22.52
CA HIS A 512 34.86 1.52 -23.72
C HIS A 512 33.99 0.33 -24.13
N TYR A 513 34.21 -0.21 -25.34
CA TYR A 513 33.44 -1.34 -25.89
C TYR A 513 34.23 -2.65 -25.97
N ASN A 514 35.17 -2.89 -25.04
CA ASN A 514 36.14 -3.99 -25.11
C ASN A 514 35.51 -5.38 -25.09
N THR A 515 34.49 -5.60 -24.26
CA THR A 515 33.74 -6.86 -24.21
C THR A 515 32.33 -6.67 -24.73
N THR A 516 31.65 -7.77 -25.06
CA THR A 516 30.22 -7.75 -25.43
C THR A 516 29.33 -7.21 -24.30
N TRP A 517 29.74 -7.38 -23.04
CA TRP A 517 29.04 -6.84 -21.86
C TRP A 517 29.24 -5.32 -21.69
N ASP A 518 30.37 -4.80 -22.16
CA ASP A 518 30.67 -3.36 -22.18
C ASP A 518 29.97 -2.69 -23.37
N ALA A 519 30.04 -3.32 -24.55
CA ALA A 519 29.31 -2.93 -25.75
C ALA A 519 27.81 -2.80 -25.50
N ALA A 520 27.24 -3.68 -24.67
CA ALA A 520 25.83 -3.61 -24.29
C ALA A 520 25.47 -2.37 -23.44
N LYS A 521 26.43 -1.68 -22.81
CA LYS A 521 26.22 -0.52 -21.92
C LYS A 521 26.43 0.82 -22.62
N PHE A 522 26.04 0.92 -23.89
CA PHE A 522 26.16 2.16 -24.66
C PHE A 522 25.18 3.27 -24.25
N GLU A 523 24.06 2.89 -23.61
CA GLU A 523 23.07 3.78 -23.00
C GLU A 523 22.70 3.19 -21.63
N VAL A 524 22.81 3.99 -20.57
CA VAL A 524 22.72 3.51 -19.19
C VAL A 524 21.88 4.46 -18.33
N CYS A 525 21.25 3.91 -17.29
CA CYS A 525 20.49 4.71 -16.34
C CYS A 525 21.40 5.33 -15.27
N GLY A 526 21.34 6.66 -15.08
CA GLY A 526 21.91 7.38 -13.95
C GLY A 526 20.85 8.26 -13.30
N HIS A 527 20.91 8.45 -11.98
CA HIS A 527 19.91 9.27 -11.28
C HIS A 527 20.17 10.77 -11.44
N LYS A 528 20.77 11.44 -10.45
CA LYS A 528 20.98 12.88 -10.42
C LYS A 528 22.34 13.27 -11.01
N PHE A 529 23.27 12.34 -11.13
CA PHE A 529 24.60 12.61 -11.69
C PHE A 529 25.20 11.41 -12.42
N ALA A 530 26.11 11.74 -13.34
CA ALA A 530 27.15 10.86 -13.83
C ALA A 530 28.50 11.59 -13.75
N ASP A 531 29.55 10.88 -13.39
CA ASP A 531 30.88 11.41 -13.11
C ASP A 531 31.94 10.68 -13.94
N LEU A 532 32.82 11.46 -14.57
CA LEU A 532 34.03 10.95 -15.19
C LEU A 532 35.23 11.59 -14.47
N SER A 533 35.93 10.78 -13.69
CA SER A 533 37.06 11.23 -12.89
C SER A 533 38.26 10.31 -12.99
N GLU A 534 39.44 10.93 -12.97
CA GLU A 534 40.74 10.28 -12.90
C GLU A 534 41.38 10.56 -11.53
N TYR A 535 42.63 10.18 -11.34
CA TYR A 535 43.31 10.49 -10.09
C TYR A 535 43.52 12.00 -9.95
N GLY A 536 42.96 12.59 -8.88
CA GLY A 536 43.18 13.99 -8.51
C GLY A 536 42.21 14.99 -9.15
N TYR A 537 41.38 14.60 -10.12
CA TYR A 537 40.45 15.53 -10.79
C TYR A 537 39.30 14.80 -11.48
N GLY A 538 38.17 15.49 -11.68
CA GLY A 538 37.02 14.95 -12.39
C GLY A 538 36.01 15.99 -12.87
N VAL A 539 35.07 15.53 -13.69
CA VAL A 539 33.95 16.32 -14.19
C VAL A 539 32.66 15.51 -14.03
N ALA A 540 31.70 16.09 -13.30
CA ALA A 540 30.37 15.51 -13.12
C ALA A 540 29.32 16.27 -13.94
N LEU A 541 28.38 15.52 -14.52
CA LEU A 541 27.18 16.03 -15.18
C LEU A 541 25.95 15.71 -14.35
N LEU A 542 25.44 16.72 -13.67
CA LEU A 542 24.26 16.66 -12.81
C LEU A 542 22.99 16.92 -13.63
N ASN A 543 21.84 16.41 -13.20
CA ASN A 543 20.55 16.66 -13.84
C ASN A 543 19.37 16.61 -12.86
N ASP A 544 18.23 17.16 -13.29
CA ASP A 544 17.03 17.27 -12.44
C ASP A 544 15.85 16.36 -12.85
N SER A 545 15.97 15.61 -13.94
CA SER A 545 14.84 14.86 -14.52
C SER A 545 15.19 13.86 -15.64
N LYS A 546 16.47 13.74 -16.00
CA LYS A 546 16.96 12.90 -17.10
C LYS A 546 17.67 11.68 -16.54
N TYR A 547 17.32 10.50 -17.03
CA TYR A 547 17.88 9.24 -16.52
C TYR A 547 18.83 8.56 -17.52
N GLY A 548 18.73 8.86 -18.82
CA GLY A 548 19.61 8.30 -19.84
C GLY A 548 20.95 9.02 -19.94
N TYR A 549 22.04 8.27 -19.79
CA TYR A 549 23.42 8.72 -19.97
C TYR A 549 24.18 7.80 -20.93
N ALA A 550 25.23 8.33 -21.56
CA ALA A 550 26.09 7.57 -22.46
C ALA A 550 27.54 8.10 -22.45
N ILE A 551 28.29 7.87 -21.37
CA ILE A 551 29.70 8.28 -21.28
C ILE A 551 30.59 7.24 -21.92
N HIS A 552 31.27 7.62 -23.01
CA HIS A 552 32.24 6.77 -23.70
C HIS A 552 33.48 7.56 -24.06
N ASN A 553 34.65 6.92 -23.89
CA ASN A 553 35.95 7.56 -23.86
C ASN A 553 35.91 8.76 -22.90
N ASN A 554 36.13 9.96 -23.43
CA ASN A 554 36.16 11.22 -22.71
C ASN A 554 34.93 12.11 -23.01
N ILE A 555 33.88 11.56 -23.64
CA ILE A 555 32.67 12.31 -23.99
C ILE A 555 31.57 11.99 -22.98
N ILE A 556 31.24 12.97 -22.14
CA ILE A 556 30.07 12.90 -21.27
C ILE A 556 28.84 13.29 -22.08
N ARG A 557 27.86 12.38 -22.16
CA ARG A 557 26.63 12.58 -22.94
C ARG A 557 25.39 12.36 -22.09
N LEU A 558 24.44 13.29 -22.18
CA LEU A 558 23.12 13.20 -21.55
C LEU A 558 22.03 13.11 -22.62
N SER A 559 21.15 12.12 -22.45
CA SER A 559 19.98 11.90 -23.30
C SER A 559 18.85 12.85 -22.89
N LEU A 560 18.42 13.73 -23.79
CA LEU A 560 17.49 14.81 -23.47
C LEU A 560 16.04 14.45 -23.81
N LEU A 561 15.76 14.16 -25.08
CA LEU A 561 14.42 13.90 -25.60
C LEU A 561 14.46 12.87 -26.72
N ARG A 562 13.42 12.05 -26.81
CA ARG A 562 13.16 11.13 -27.93
C ARG A 562 11.86 11.50 -28.61
N SER A 563 11.55 10.88 -29.75
CA SER A 563 10.25 11.05 -30.42
C SER A 563 9.79 9.74 -31.10
N PRO A 564 9.70 8.63 -30.36
CA PRO A 564 9.17 7.38 -30.90
C PRO A 564 7.70 7.57 -31.31
N LYS A 565 7.18 6.69 -32.16
CA LYS A 565 5.78 6.77 -32.67
C LYS A 565 4.91 5.58 -32.33
N ALA A 566 5.42 4.65 -31.53
CA ALA A 566 4.66 3.55 -30.99
C ALA A 566 5.14 3.24 -29.57
N PRO A 567 4.22 3.00 -28.61
CA PRO A 567 2.78 2.84 -28.80
C PRO A 567 1.98 4.16 -28.74
N ASP A 568 2.63 5.28 -28.41
CA ASP A 568 2.07 6.63 -28.44
C ASP A 568 2.58 7.38 -29.69
N ALA A 569 1.67 7.88 -30.53
CA ALA A 569 1.99 8.61 -31.76
C ALA A 569 2.51 10.04 -31.49
N HIS A 570 2.17 10.61 -30.34
CA HIS A 570 2.50 11.97 -29.91
C HIS A 570 3.54 11.99 -28.77
N CYS A 571 4.21 10.86 -28.51
CA CYS A 571 5.22 10.75 -27.47
C CYS A 571 6.24 11.90 -27.54
N ASP A 572 6.36 12.61 -26.42
CA ASP A 572 7.24 13.78 -26.21
C ASP A 572 7.05 14.95 -27.18
N ILE A 573 6.00 15.00 -28.00
CA ILE A 573 5.69 16.18 -28.80
C ILE A 573 5.24 17.33 -27.88
N GLY A 574 5.79 18.53 -28.08
CA GLY A 574 5.41 19.74 -27.38
C GLY A 574 6.52 20.32 -26.50
N HIS A 575 6.13 20.96 -25.40
CA HIS A 575 7.03 21.76 -24.56
C HIS A 575 7.66 20.95 -23.43
N HIS A 576 8.98 21.08 -23.28
CA HIS A 576 9.79 20.43 -22.24
C HIS A 576 10.67 21.42 -21.51
N VAL A 577 10.77 21.27 -20.20
CA VAL A 577 11.64 22.08 -19.33
C VAL A 577 12.46 21.16 -18.44
N PHE A 578 13.77 21.33 -18.44
CA PHE A 578 14.68 20.54 -17.61
C PHE A 578 15.98 21.27 -17.34
N LYS A 579 16.69 20.82 -16.30
CA LYS A 579 17.96 21.40 -15.89
C LYS A 579 19.05 20.33 -15.84
N TYR A 580 20.24 20.71 -16.24
CA TYR A 580 21.47 19.95 -16.01
C TYR A 580 22.61 20.89 -15.68
N ALA A 581 23.68 20.36 -15.11
CA ALA A 581 24.82 21.17 -14.72
C ALA A 581 26.14 20.44 -14.92
N LEU A 582 27.16 21.15 -15.38
CA LEU A 582 28.52 20.64 -15.48
C LEU A 582 29.33 21.13 -14.27
N LEU A 583 29.96 20.20 -13.56
CA LEU A 583 30.71 20.46 -12.34
C LEU A 583 32.13 19.88 -12.47
N PRO A 584 33.13 20.73 -12.75
CA PRO A 584 34.52 20.43 -12.45
C PRO A 584 34.72 20.26 -10.95
N HIS A 585 35.49 19.27 -10.53
CA HIS A 585 35.81 19.09 -9.12
C HIS A 585 37.22 18.55 -8.89
N ALA A 586 37.75 18.87 -7.71
CA ALA A 586 38.99 18.30 -7.20
C ALA A 586 38.82 16.81 -6.85
N ASN A 587 39.93 16.08 -6.87
CA ASN A 587 40.02 14.65 -6.54
C ASN A 587 39.26 13.74 -7.51
N SER A 588 39.47 12.43 -7.38
CA SER A 588 38.58 11.42 -7.96
C SER A 588 37.20 11.47 -7.30
N PHE A 589 36.17 10.86 -7.91
CA PHE A 589 34.81 10.76 -7.35
C PHE A 589 34.75 10.45 -5.84
N LEU A 590 35.52 9.47 -5.37
CA LEU A 590 35.50 9.03 -3.96
C LEU A 590 35.99 10.08 -2.95
N GLY A 591 36.69 11.12 -3.41
CA GLY A 591 37.17 12.24 -2.61
C GLY A 591 36.52 13.57 -2.99
N SER A 592 35.45 13.54 -3.78
CA SER A 592 34.72 14.73 -4.21
C SER A 592 33.45 14.94 -3.39
N ASN A 593 32.76 16.07 -3.63
CA ASN A 593 31.48 16.41 -3.02
C ASN A 593 30.29 16.22 -4.00
N VAL A 594 30.50 15.50 -5.12
CA VAL A 594 29.53 15.37 -6.23
C VAL A 594 28.16 14.89 -5.75
N VAL A 595 28.09 13.94 -4.81
CA VAL A 595 26.81 13.47 -4.25
C VAL A 595 26.03 14.63 -3.62
N ARG A 596 26.68 15.44 -2.77
CA ARG A 596 26.04 16.58 -2.11
C ARG A 596 25.65 17.67 -3.10
N GLU A 597 26.50 17.94 -4.10
CA GLU A 597 26.19 18.89 -5.17
C GLU A 597 24.98 18.45 -6.00
N ALA A 598 24.86 17.16 -6.31
CA ALA A 598 23.71 16.62 -7.02
C ALA A 598 22.40 16.75 -6.23
N TYR A 599 22.44 16.53 -4.91
CA TYR A 599 21.30 16.79 -4.03
C TYR A 599 20.96 18.29 -3.95
N GLN A 600 21.95 19.17 -3.80
CA GLN A 600 21.75 20.62 -3.75
C GLN A 600 21.15 21.16 -5.05
N PHE A 601 21.60 20.64 -6.19
CA PHE A 601 21.05 20.98 -7.51
C PHE A 601 19.56 20.61 -7.65
N ASN A 602 19.16 19.50 -7.02
CA ASN A 602 17.79 19.01 -7.08
C ASN A 602 16.87 19.58 -5.98
N VAL A 603 17.45 20.07 -4.88
CA VAL A 603 16.74 20.52 -3.68
C VAL A 603 17.20 21.94 -3.32
N PRO A 604 16.60 22.98 -3.91
CA PRO A 604 16.94 24.36 -3.59
C PRO A 604 16.57 24.72 -2.15
N ILE A 605 17.20 25.75 -1.58
CA ILE A 605 16.78 26.29 -0.29
C ILE A 605 15.39 26.94 -0.42
N ILE A 606 14.50 26.64 0.52
CA ILE A 606 13.16 27.24 0.57
C ILE A 606 13.30 28.64 1.16
N VAL A 607 12.85 29.68 0.45
CA VAL A 607 12.86 31.07 0.90
C VAL A 607 11.44 31.56 1.16
N ARG A 608 11.22 32.22 2.29
CA ARG A 608 9.91 32.78 2.68
C ARG A 608 10.06 34.22 3.18
N THR A 609 9.04 35.02 2.89
CA THR A 609 8.87 36.36 3.49
C THR A 609 8.03 36.27 4.75
N THR A 610 8.40 37.02 5.79
CA THR A 610 7.70 37.11 7.08
C THR A 610 7.83 38.53 7.65
N SER A 611 7.24 38.83 8.82
CA SER A 611 7.48 40.11 9.50
C SER A 611 8.92 40.21 9.99
N ARG A 612 9.47 41.42 10.06
CA ARG A 612 10.85 41.62 10.52
C ARG A 612 11.07 41.13 11.96
N GLU A 613 10.07 41.24 12.83
CA GLU A 613 10.14 40.77 14.21
C GLU A 613 10.22 39.24 14.30
N ILE A 614 9.43 38.53 13.49
CA ILE A 614 9.44 37.06 13.42
C ILE A 614 10.77 36.56 12.85
N ALA A 615 11.27 37.20 11.78
CA ALA A 615 12.59 36.87 11.25
C ALA A 615 13.70 37.12 12.28
N ALA A 616 13.59 38.17 13.10
CA ALA A 616 14.57 38.50 14.12
C ALA A 616 14.57 37.54 15.32
N SER A 617 13.43 36.92 15.65
CA SER A 617 13.30 35.95 16.74
C SER A 617 13.66 34.52 16.36
N LEU A 618 13.88 34.25 15.07
CA LEU A 618 14.26 32.94 14.58
C LEU A 618 15.71 32.61 14.97
N GLU A 619 15.88 31.68 15.92
CA GLU A 619 17.19 31.14 16.25
C GLU A 619 17.58 30.02 15.27
N PRO A 620 18.77 30.08 14.63
CA PRO A 620 19.25 29.01 13.77
C PRO A 620 19.46 27.72 14.58
N LYS A 621 18.59 26.72 14.35
CA LYS A 621 18.70 25.39 14.98
C LYS A 621 18.46 24.28 13.97
N SER A 622 19.37 23.31 13.96
CA SER A 622 19.25 22.08 13.17
C SER A 622 18.56 21.01 14.00
N HIS A 623 17.43 20.48 13.53
CA HIS A 623 16.68 19.48 14.28
C HIS A 623 17.38 18.11 14.30
N PHE A 624 18.12 17.78 13.25
CA PHE A 624 18.95 16.58 13.18
C PHE A 624 20.25 16.90 12.44
N LYS A 625 21.38 16.54 13.05
CA LYS A 625 22.71 16.79 12.51
C LYS A 625 23.52 15.50 12.47
N ILE A 626 24.19 15.27 11.34
CA ILE A 626 25.12 14.15 11.15
C ILE A 626 26.55 14.68 11.22
N GLU A 627 27.33 14.20 12.19
CA GLU A 627 28.70 14.63 12.42
C GLU A 627 29.71 13.49 12.21
N GLY A 628 30.93 13.84 11.83
CA GLY A 628 32.06 12.91 11.75
C GLY A 628 32.08 11.98 10.53
N ALA A 629 31.08 12.05 9.64
CA ALA A 629 31.02 11.26 8.42
C ALA A 629 30.27 11.99 7.30
N GLU A 630 30.99 12.66 6.41
CA GLU A 630 30.35 13.43 5.32
C GLU A 630 29.70 12.57 4.24
N ASN A 631 30.18 11.34 4.12
CA ASN A 631 29.69 10.30 3.23
C ASN A 631 28.37 9.65 3.70
N VAL A 632 27.87 9.98 4.90
CA VAL A 632 26.57 9.53 5.38
C VAL A 632 25.51 10.59 5.11
N ILE A 633 24.48 10.21 4.39
CA ILE A 633 23.39 11.07 3.95
C ILE A 633 22.14 10.71 4.75
N LEU A 634 21.60 11.66 5.53
CA LEU A 634 20.25 11.57 6.06
C LEU A 634 19.29 12.02 4.95
N ASP A 635 18.57 11.05 4.39
CA ASP A 635 17.78 11.19 3.16
C ASP A 635 16.30 11.43 3.44
N THR A 636 15.72 10.65 4.35
CA THR A 636 14.28 10.70 4.63
C THR A 636 14.00 10.94 6.11
N ILE A 637 13.05 11.85 6.37
CA ILE A 637 12.45 12.11 7.69
C ILE A 637 10.94 12.05 7.50
N LYS A 638 10.26 11.15 8.20
CA LYS A 638 8.80 11.00 8.18
C LYS A 638 8.26 10.67 9.57
N ARG A 639 6.95 10.83 9.77
CA ARG A 639 6.25 10.21 10.91
C ARG A 639 6.15 8.72 10.69
N ALA A 640 6.27 7.92 11.74
CA ALA A 640 6.02 6.48 11.72
C ALA A 640 4.59 6.18 11.21
N GLU A 641 4.40 4.99 10.69
CA GLU A 641 3.13 4.61 10.11
C GLU A 641 2.02 4.40 11.14
N ASP A 642 2.33 3.70 12.23
CA ASP A 642 1.36 3.28 13.26
C ASP A 642 1.40 4.14 14.52
N SER A 643 2.33 5.10 14.59
CA SER A 643 2.62 5.82 15.80
C SER A 643 3.16 7.22 15.49
N ASP A 644 3.43 8.03 16.51
CA ASP A 644 3.85 9.43 16.32
C ASP A 644 5.36 9.62 16.20
N GLU A 645 6.17 8.60 16.50
CA GLU A 645 7.63 8.63 16.42
C GLU A 645 8.15 9.06 15.04
N ILE A 646 9.36 9.62 15.02
CA ILE A 646 10.00 10.06 13.78
C ILE A 646 10.84 8.92 13.21
N VAL A 647 10.64 8.60 11.94
CA VAL A 647 11.48 7.68 11.18
C VAL A 647 12.53 8.46 10.41
N LEU A 648 13.80 8.11 10.61
CA LEU A 648 14.96 8.64 9.90
C LEU A 648 15.56 7.54 9.02
N ARG A 649 15.86 7.82 7.76
CA ARG A 649 16.59 6.90 6.88
C ARG A 649 17.91 7.52 6.44
N LEU A 650 18.99 6.81 6.72
CA LEU A 650 20.36 7.25 6.44
C LEU A 650 21.09 6.22 5.61
N PHE A 651 21.96 6.65 4.70
CA PHE A 651 22.79 5.75 3.92
C PHE A 651 24.21 6.24 3.74
N GLU A 652 25.14 5.31 3.59
CA GLU A 652 26.53 5.58 3.22
C GLU A 652 26.66 5.63 1.69
N ALA A 653 27.12 6.75 1.15
CA ALA A 653 27.00 7.05 -0.28
C ALA A 653 28.21 6.65 -1.13
N TYR A 654 29.38 6.40 -0.53
CA TYR A 654 30.66 6.28 -1.26
C TYR A 654 31.27 4.86 -1.23
N GLY A 655 30.62 3.88 -0.61
CA GLY A 655 31.09 2.50 -0.53
C GLY A 655 32.18 2.28 0.53
N GLY A 656 32.22 3.11 1.58
CA GLY A 656 33.18 3.05 2.66
C GLY A 656 32.58 2.65 4.01
N HIS A 657 33.43 2.28 4.98
CA HIS A 657 32.99 2.23 6.37
C HIS A 657 32.89 3.64 6.94
N ALA A 658 31.81 3.93 7.67
CA ALA A 658 31.61 5.23 8.30
C ALA A 658 31.21 5.10 9.77
N LYS A 659 31.62 6.08 10.57
CA LYS A 659 31.18 6.25 11.96
C LYS A 659 30.58 7.65 12.09
N ALA A 660 29.27 7.73 11.93
CA ALA A 660 28.52 8.97 12.05
C ALA A 660 28.05 9.18 13.49
N ARG A 661 27.92 10.43 13.91
CA ARG A 661 27.24 10.81 15.15
C ARG A 661 25.97 11.57 14.80
N LEU A 662 24.82 11.03 15.20
CA LEU A 662 23.52 11.69 15.10
C LEU A 662 23.29 12.53 16.35
N ARG A 663 23.13 13.85 16.17
CA ARG A 663 22.68 14.78 17.21
C ARG A 663 21.32 15.34 16.86
N SER A 664 20.51 15.63 17.87
CA SER A 664 19.22 16.30 17.69
C SER A 664 19.03 17.37 18.76
N THR A 665 18.39 18.47 18.37
CA THR A 665 17.87 19.47 19.33
C THR A 665 16.49 19.10 19.86
N LEU A 666 15.85 18.07 19.31
CA LEU A 666 14.61 17.52 19.83
C LEU A 666 14.92 16.63 21.04
N PRO A 667 14.05 16.61 22.07
CA PRO A 667 14.31 15.86 23.29
C PRO A 667 14.12 14.36 23.06
N ILE A 668 15.16 13.65 22.63
CA ILE A 668 15.07 12.21 22.34
C ILE A 668 14.96 11.40 23.63
N HIS A 669 13.97 10.50 23.69
CA HIS A 669 13.82 9.51 24.74
C HIS A 669 14.64 8.25 24.41
N CYS A 670 14.43 7.68 23.23
CA CYS A 670 15.19 6.53 22.75
C CYS A 670 15.23 6.48 21.22
N ILE A 671 16.18 5.72 20.69
CA ILE A 671 16.33 5.46 19.27
C ILE A 671 16.36 3.94 19.07
N CYS A 672 15.62 3.47 18.08
CA CYS A 672 15.57 2.07 17.72
C CYS A 672 15.93 1.93 16.24
N GLU A 673 16.84 1.02 15.90
CA GLU A 673 17.03 0.58 14.53
C GLU A 673 15.84 -0.29 14.11
N THR A 674 15.30 -0.02 12.94
CA THR A 674 14.20 -0.78 12.34
C THR A 674 14.56 -1.23 10.94
N ASN A 675 13.81 -2.23 10.45
CA ASN A 675 13.78 -2.52 9.02
C ASN A 675 12.95 -1.43 8.28
N ILE A 676 12.75 -1.54 6.96
CA ILE A 676 11.97 -0.53 6.21
C ILE A 676 10.46 -0.61 6.46
N LEU A 677 10.00 -1.71 7.03
CA LEU A 677 8.61 -1.91 7.48
C LEU A 677 8.36 -1.32 8.88
N GLU A 678 9.40 -0.74 9.48
CA GLU A 678 9.39 -0.12 10.80
C GLU A 678 9.30 -1.13 11.96
N ASP A 679 9.59 -2.41 11.69
CA ASP A 679 9.73 -3.45 12.72
C ASP A 679 11.06 -3.27 13.47
N MET A 680 11.02 -3.44 14.78
CA MET A 680 12.17 -3.25 15.66
C MET A 680 13.26 -4.30 15.41
N VAL A 681 14.50 -3.85 15.21
CA VAL A 681 15.68 -4.70 15.02
C VAL A 681 16.60 -4.62 16.23
N SER A 682 17.00 -3.41 16.63
CA SER A 682 17.93 -3.20 17.74
C SER A 682 17.71 -1.85 18.42
N ASN A 683 18.16 -1.70 19.67
CA ASN A 683 18.12 -0.41 20.37
C ASN A 683 19.47 0.30 20.23
N ILE A 684 19.43 1.61 20.01
CA ILE A 684 20.62 2.46 19.92
C ILE A 684 20.63 3.41 21.12
N LYS A 685 21.76 3.44 21.82
CA LYS A 685 21.97 4.37 22.92
C LYS A 685 22.07 5.79 22.36
N TYR A 686 21.25 6.69 22.90
CA TYR A 686 21.34 8.13 22.68
C TYR A 686 21.74 8.81 23.98
N ASP A 687 22.61 9.80 23.88
CA ASP A 687 23.05 10.67 24.97
C ASP A 687 22.83 12.13 24.55
N ASP A 688 22.29 12.96 25.43
CA ASP A 688 21.94 14.36 25.09
C ASP A 688 23.21 15.21 24.82
N GLU A 689 24.37 14.88 25.40
CA GLU A 689 25.64 15.59 25.19
C GLU A 689 26.44 14.99 24.03
N ASP A 690 26.49 13.65 23.95
CA ASP A 690 27.36 12.91 23.01
C ASP A 690 26.66 12.44 21.72
N GLY A 691 25.33 12.50 21.65
CA GLY A 691 24.50 12.00 20.55
C GLY A 691 24.47 10.46 20.45
N ALA A 692 23.97 9.94 19.33
CA ALA A 692 24.02 8.51 19.00
C ALA A 692 25.14 8.20 18.00
N ILE A 693 25.95 7.18 18.29
CA ILE A 693 26.99 6.68 17.39
C ILE A 693 26.40 5.64 16.45
N LEU A 694 26.43 5.93 15.15
CA LEU A 694 25.97 5.05 14.08
C LEU A 694 27.17 4.52 13.30
N LYS A 695 27.19 3.21 13.03
CA LYS A 695 28.25 2.56 12.27
C LYS A 695 27.68 2.02 10.96
N PHE A 696 28.34 2.35 9.86
CA PHE A 696 27.95 1.94 8.53
C PHE A 696 29.01 1.02 7.92
N ARG A 697 28.54 -0.02 7.25
CA ARG A 697 29.29 -0.76 6.23
C ARG A 697 29.18 -0.03 4.89
N PRO A 698 30.06 -0.33 3.91
CA PRO A 698 29.96 0.18 2.54
C PRO A 698 28.53 0.11 2.00
N PHE A 699 28.01 1.22 1.48
CA PHE A 699 26.66 1.30 0.87
C PHE A 699 25.50 0.85 1.77
N GLN A 700 25.70 0.81 3.09
CA GLN A 700 24.63 0.45 4.00
C GLN A 700 23.64 1.60 4.14
N PHE A 701 22.35 1.32 3.95
CA PHE A 701 21.30 2.16 4.53
C PHE A 701 20.75 1.54 5.82
N ILE A 702 20.32 2.40 6.74
CA ILE A 702 19.65 2.05 7.99
C ILE A 702 18.39 2.87 8.16
N THR A 703 17.41 2.32 8.86
CA THR A 703 16.19 3.04 9.26
C THR A 703 16.16 3.12 10.78
N LEU A 704 15.90 4.31 11.32
CA LEU A 704 15.84 4.58 12.76
C LEU A 704 14.45 5.10 13.10
N LYS A 705 13.84 4.56 14.15
CA LYS A 705 12.64 5.09 14.79
C LYS A 705 13.04 5.84 16.05
N VAL A 706 12.73 7.13 16.10
CA VAL A 706 13.13 8.08 17.14
C VAL A 706 11.91 8.47 17.97
N MET A 707 11.93 8.09 19.23
CA MET A 707 10.90 8.45 20.20
C MET A 707 11.33 9.71 20.95
N LEU A 708 10.46 10.71 20.99
CA LEU A 708 10.70 11.95 21.72
C LEU A 708 10.11 11.87 23.13
N ARG A 709 10.73 12.56 24.09
CA ARG A 709 10.19 12.77 25.43
C ARG A 709 8.96 13.66 25.31
N THR A 710 7.84 13.24 25.88
CA THR A 710 6.65 14.09 25.99
C THR A 710 7.03 15.37 26.74
N PRO A 711 6.67 16.59 26.28
CA PRO A 711 6.93 17.79 27.04
C PRO A 711 6.22 17.69 28.38
N LEU A 712 6.98 17.77 29.48
CA LEU A 712 6.39 18.10 30.78
C LEU A 712 5.76 19.48 30.61
N PHE A 713 4.43 19.57 30.63
CA PHE A 713 3.75 20.84 30.80
C PHE A 713 4.28 21.47 32.08
N SER A 714 5.05 22.55 31.96
CA SER A 714 5.47 23.35 33.11
C SER A 714 4.24 24.08 33.65
N SER A 715 3.51 23.44 34.55
CA SER A 715 2.59 24.16 35.43
C SER A 715 3.43 24.87 36.49
N THR A 716 3.69 26.15 36.26
CA THR A 716 4.00 27.09 37.33
C THR A 716 2.82 27.14 38.31
N VAL A 717 2.84 26.30 39.34
CA VAL A 717 2.20 26.57 40.63
C VAL A 717 3.20 26.26 41.73
N ALA A 718 3.43 27.29 42.54
CA ALA A 718 4.43 27.35 43.57
C ALA A 718 4.30 26.24 44.63
N ASN A 719 5.48 25.85 45.13
CA ASN A 719 5.75 25.19 46.41
C ASN A 719 4.61 25.28 47.44
N SER A 720 4.02 24.14 47.76
CA SER A 720 3.64 23.82 49.13
C SER A 720 4.08 22.39 49.44
N LYS A 721 4.97 22.29 50.43
CA LYS A 721 5.39 21.04 51.05
C LYS A 721 4.14 20.32 51.56
N MET A 722 3.91 19.08 51.12
CA MET A 722 3.12 18.12 51.89
C MET A 722 3.79 16.75 51.84
N ASP A 723 3.88 16.19 53.04
CA ASP A 723 4.63 15.01 53.44
C ASP A 723 4.27 13.75 52.65
N ILE A 724 5.32 13.01 52.25
CA ILE A 724 5.23 11.65 51.76
C ILE A 724 4.95 10.73 52.96
N LYS A 725 3.67 10.50 53.25
CA LYS A 725 3.18 9.37 54.07
C LYS A 725 1.80 8.94 53.61
N SER A 726 1.74 8.02 52.64
CA SER A 726 0.77 6.91 52.57
C SER A 726 0.79 6.25 51.19
N GLU A 727 1.80 5.42 50.92
CA GLU A 727 1.58 4.26 50.04
C GLU A 727 1.11 3.11 50.93
N GLN A 728 -0.21 2.88 50.96
CA GLN A 728 -0.84 1.59 51.26
C GLN A 728 -2.37 1.74 51.17
N VAL A 729 -3.02 0.68 50.66
CA VAL A 729 -4.48 0.46 50.53
C VAL A 729 -5.08 1.13 49.28
N PHE A 730 -5.30 0.46 48.14
CA PHE A 730 -6.16 -0.71 47.93
C PHE A 730 -5.55 -1.71 46.93
N TYR A 731 -4.87 -2.74 47.46
CA TYR A 731 -4.90 -4.07 46.87
C TYR A 731 -5.47 -4.98 47.96
N ASN A 732 -6.80 -5.11 47.99
CA ASN A 732 -7.43 -6.13 48.79
C ASN A 732 -7.91 -7.26 47.88
N SER A 733 -7.17 -8.34 48.01
CA SER A 733 -7.46 -9.71 47.61
C SER A 733 -8.86 -10.16 48.03
N GLN A 734 -9.55 -10.87 47.14
CA GLN A 734 -10.07 -12.22 47.34
C GLN A 734 -10.78 -12.67 46.04
N ASN A 735 -10.37 -13.82 45.48
CA ASN A 735 -10.96 -14.54 44.31
C ASN A 735 -10.48 -14.26 42.87
N THR A 736 -9.20 -13.95 42.65
CA THR A 736 -8.50 -14.45 41.45
C THR A 736 -7.48 -15.47 41.90
N GLN A 737 -7.77 -16.75 41.65
CA GLN A 737 -6.83 -17.83 41.97
C GLN A 737 -5.51 -17.57 41.25
N LEU A 738 -4.47 -17.53 42.08
CA LEU A 738 -3.03 -17.63 41.84
C LEU A 738 -2.60 -18.04 40.43
N VAL A 739 -1.54 -17.38 39.95
CA VAL A 739 -0.64 -17.75 38.83
C VAL A 739 -0.63 -19.26 38.61
N SER A 740 -1.49 -19.74 37.71
CA SER A 740 -1.61 -21.16 37.39
C SER A 740 -2.13 -21.32 35.97
N ASP A 741 -1.61 -22.33 35.28
CA ASP A 741 -2.06 -22.69 33.95
C ASP A 741 -3.36 -23.49 34.01
N PRO A 742 -4.33 -23.28 33.10
CA PRO A 742 -5.56 -24.06 33.06
C PRO A 742 -5.33 -25.55 32.75
N TRP A 743 -4.15 -25.92 32.23
CA TRP A 743 -3.83 -27.27 31.72
C TRP A 743 -3.95 -28.40 32.75
N ARG A 744 -3.85 -28.10 34.04
CA ARG A 744 -4.04 -29.09 35.12
C ARG A 744 -5.50 -29.54 35.23
N LYS A 745 -6.45 -28.64 34.98
CA LYS A 745 -7.89 -28.90 35.13
C LYS A 745 -8.59 -29.09 33.79
N TYR A 746 -8.06 -28.51 32.72
CA TYR A 746 -8.65 -28.56 31.38
C TYR A 746 -7.70 -29.23 30.39
N GLN A 747 -8.23 -30.17 29.63
CA GLN A 747 -7.59 -30.73 28.45
C GLN A 747 -8.01 -29.92 27.23
N ILE A 748 -7.05 -29.33 26.52
CA ILE A 748 -7.33 -28.69 25.22
C ILE A 748 -7.50 -29.78 24.16
N GLU A 749 -8.55 -29.68 23.36
CA GLU A 749 -8.77 -30.54 22.21
C GLU A 749 -8.24 -29.89 20.93
N HIS A 750 -8.93 -28.89 20.40
CA HIS A 750 -8.55 -28.18 19.17
C HIS A 750 -9.02 -26.71 19.20
N GLU A 751 -8.42 -25.89 18.35
CA GLU A 751 -8.82 -24.49 18.15
C GLU A 751 -10.19 -24.43 17.49
N ILE A 752 -11.13 -23.68 18.08
CA ILE A 752 -12.51 -23.49 17.58
C ILE A 752 -12.76 -22.07 17.09
N GLY A 753 -11.81 -21.15 17.29
CA GLY A 753 -11.85 -19.80 16.72
C GLY A 753 -10.56 -19.02 16.98
N SER A 754 -10.22 -18.10 16.11
CA SER A 754 -9.08 -17.19 16.27
C SER A 754 -9.43 -15.78 15.79
N GLY A 755 -8.89 -14.78 16.50
CA GLY A 755 -8.97 -13.37 16.13
C GLY A 755 -7.61 -12.68 16.33
N SER A 756 -7.54 -11.39 16.01
CA SER A 756 -6.27 -10.62 15.96
C SER A 756 -5.47 -10.62 17.27
N PHE A 757 -6.13 -10.79 18.43
CA PHE A 757 -5.50 -10.73 19.77
C PHE A 757 -5.87 -11.89 20.71
N SER A 758 -6.66 -12.86 20.24
CA SER A 758 -7.08 -14.01 21.05
C SER A 758 -7.30 -15.29 20.25
N LYS A 759 -7.14 -16.44 20.92
CA LYS A 759 -7.43 -17.77 20.38
C LYS A 759 -8.41 -18.50 21.28
N VAL A 760 -9.40 -19.17 20.72
CA VAL A 760 -10.43 -19.90 21.44
C VAL A 760 -10.29 -21.39 21.16
N TYR A 761 -10.24 -22.19 22.21
CA TYR A 761 -10.07 -23.64 22.14
C TYR A 761 -11.26 -24.36 22.77
N LEU A 762 -11.60 -25.52 22.22
CA LEU A 762 -12.46 -26.48 22.91
C LEU A 762 -11.66 -27.12 24.05
N ALA A 763 -12.22 -27.11 25.25
CA ALA A 763 -11.55 -27.61 26.44
C ALA A 763 -12.47 -28.53 27.26
N ILE A 764 -11.97 -29.68 27.67
CA ILE A 764 -12.71 -30.64 28.51
C ILE A 764 -12.18 -30.55 29.94
N ASN A 765 -13.07 -30.33 30.90
CA ASN A 765 -12.71 -30.39 32.32
C ASN A 765 -12.37 -31.85 32.68
N ARG A 766 -11.13 -32.10 33.11
CA ARG A 766 -10.61 -33.44 33.40
C ARG A 766 -11.31 -34.13 34.58
N GLU A 767 -11.91 -33.37 35.48
CA GLU A 767 -12.60 -33.90 36.67
C GLU A 767 -14.06 -34.22 36.40
N THR A 768 -14.76 -33.34 35.66
CA THR A 768 -16.21 -33.46 35.46
C THR A 768 -16.61 -34.02 34.10
N GLY A 769 -15.68 -34.06 33.13
CA GLY A 769 -15.96 -34.41 31.74
C GLY A 769 -16.73 -33.34 30.95
N ASN A 770 -17.03 -32.18 31.56
CA ASN A 770 -17.81 -31.13 30.91
C ASN A 770 -16.98 -30.36 29.87
N THR A 771 -17.63 -30.01 28.76
CA THR A 771 -17.06 -29.23 27.67
C THR A 771 -17.17 -27.73 27.93
N HIS A 772 -16.11 -27.00 27.64
CA HIS A 772 -15.96 -25.55 27.83
C HIS A 772 -15.24 -24.90 26.64
N ALA A 773 -15.43 -23.60 26.48
CA ALA A 773 -14.64 -22.78 25.55
C ALA A 773 -13.55 -22.05 26.35
N LEU A 774 -12.29 -22.17 25.93
CA LEU A 774 -11.14 -21.54 26.56
C LEU A 774 -10.61 -20.43 25.65
N LYS A 775 -10.84 -19.17 26.01
CA LYS A 775 -10.34 -17.98 25.29
C LYS A 775 -8.98 -17.58 25.88
N GLU A 776 -7.91 -17.75 25.12
CA GLU A 776 -6.54 -17.29 25.42
C GLU A 776 -6.30 -15.90 24.80
N MET A 777 -5.87 -14.95 25.62
CA MET A 777 -5.51 -13.59 25.22
C MET A 777 -4.04 -13.33 25.57
N ARG A 778 -3.29 -12.74 24.64
CA ARG A 778 -1.89 -12.34 24.88
C ARG A 778 -1.86 -11.00 25.60
N VAL A 779 -1.01 -10.88 26.61
CA VAL A 779 -0.78 -9.65 27.37
C VAL A 779 0.67 -9.24 27.13
N ASP A 780 0.90 -8.08 26.53
CA ASP A 780 2.27 -7.60 26.33
C ASP A 780 2.90 -7.21 27.68
N ARG A 781 4.19 -7.52 27.85
CA ARG A 781 4.93 -7.36 29.11
C ARG A 781 5.19 -5.89 29.48
N ASN A 782 5.05 -4.97 28.52
CA ASN A 782 5.26 -3.52 28.68
C ASN A 782 3.95 -2.70 28.60
N ILE A 783 2.81 -3.30 28.93
CA ILE A 783 1.51 -2.64 28.85
C ILE A 783 1.39 -1.41 29.78
N ASP A 784 0.76 -0.34 29.27
CA ASP A 784 0.32 0.80 30.08
C ASP A 784 -0.72 0.41 31.15
N SER A 785 -0.88 1.22 32.20
CA SER A 785 -1.84 0.93 33.27
C SER A 785 -3.30 0.80 32.78
N ASP A 786 -3.65 1.47 31.68
CA ASP A 786 -5.02 1.53 31.15
C ASP A 786 -5.44 0.25 30.42
N THR A 787 -4.55 -0.37 29.66
CA THR A 787 -4.82 -1.64 28.95
C THR A 787 -4.86 -2.81 29.94
N LEU A 788 -4.04 -2.77 30.99
CA LEU A 788 -4.11 -3.68 32.13
C LEU A 788 -5.44 -3.55 32.89
N ASN A 789 -5.95 -2.33 33.04
CA ASN A 789 -7.26 -2.06 33.63
C ASN A 789 -8.40 -2.57 32.74
N LYS A 790 -8.34 -2.35 31.41
CA LYS A 790 -9.34 -2.85 30.43
C LYS A 790 -9.45 -4.38 30.41
N LEU A 791 -8.33 -5.10 30.41
CA LEU A 791 -8.31 -6.58 30.46
C LEU A 791 -8.85 -7.13 31.79
N SER A 792 -8.59 -6.42 32.89
CA SER A 792 -9.14 -6.77 34.20
C SER A 792 -10.63 -6.44 34.28
N GLN A 793 -11.11 -5.44 33.54
CA GLN A 793 -12.50 -5.00 33.48
C GLN A 793 -13.42 -6.03 32.80
N GLU A 794 -13.01 -6.68 31.69
CA GLU A 794 -13.81 -7.76 31.05
C GLU A 794 -14.11 -8.89 32.05
N VAL A 795 -13.11 -9.32 32.82
CA VAL A 795 -13.27 -10.36 33.86
C VAL A 795 -14.20 -9.88 34.98
N VAL A 796 -14.05 -8.64 35.44
CA VAL A 796 -14.86 -8.06 36.52
C VAL A 796 -16.32 -7.90 36.11
N ILE A 797 -16.58 -7.44 34.88
CA ILE A 797 -17.93 -7.33 34.32
C ILE A 797 -18.56 -8.72 34.25
N MET A 798 -17.91 -9.68 33.57
CA MET A 798 -18.48 -11.01 33.35
C MET A 798 -18.72 -11.81 34.64
N LYS A 799 -17.90 -11.63 35.68
CA LYS A 799 -18.12 -12.28 36.99
C LYS A 799 -19.46 -11.91 37.65
N ASN A 800 -19.98 -10.73 37.33
CA ASN A 800 -21.18 -10.16 37.95
C ASN A 800 -22.44 -10.25 37.06
N LEU A 801 -22.33 -10.90 35.90
CA LEU A 801 -23.43 -11.12 34.97
C LEU A 801 -23.95 -12.56 35.11
N ARG A 802 -25.25 -12.68 35.36
CA ARG A 802 -25.97 -13.96 35.32
C ARG A 802 -27.31 -13.74 34.62
N HIS A 803 -27.39 -14.17 33.36
CA HIS A 803 -28.57 -14.02 32.54
C HIS A 803 -28.66 -15.19 31.53
N PRO A 804 -29.85 -15.75 31.25
CA PRO A 804 -30.00 -16.88 30.34
C PRO A 804 -29.51 -16.62 28.90
N TYR A 805 -29.47 -15.35 28.47
CA TYR A 805 -29.04 -14.92 27.14
C TYR A 805 -27.68 -14.19 27.13
N ILE A 806 -26.87 -14.35 28.17
CA ILE A 806 -25.48 -13.86 28.23
C ILE A 806 -24.56 -15.04 28.52
N ILE A 807 -23.41 -15.08 27.88
CA ILE A 807 -22.43 -16.15 28.12
C ILE A 807 -21.88 -16.13 29.55
N SER A 808 -21.79 -17.31 30.14
CA SER A 808 -21.35 -17.49 31.52
C SER A 808 -19.83 -17.68 31.60
N LEU A 809 -19.18 -16.87 32.43
CA LEU A 809 -17.78 -17.07 32.81
C LEU A 809 -17.70 -18.13 33.91
N VAL A 810 -17.09 -19.28 33.60
CA VAL A 810 -16.89 -20.40 34.52
C VAL A 810 -15.67 -20.16 35.41
N ASN A 811 -14.55 -19.70 34.83
CA ASN A 811 -13.34 -19.37 35.57
C ASN A 811 -12.39 -18.48 34.74
N SER A 812 -11.38 -17.88 35.36
CA SER A 812 -10.33 -17.10 34.69
C SER A 812 -8.95 -17.41 35.28
N TYR A 813 -7.94 -17.58 34.43
CA TYR A 813 -6.55 -17.80 34.82
C TYR A 813 -5.66 -16.70 34.26
N ARG A 814 -4.63 -16.28 35.00
CA ARG A 814 -3.74 -15.20 34.56
C ARG A 814 -2.26 -15.52 34.80
N LYS A 815 -1.43 -15.18 33.81
CA LYS A 815 0.02 -15.05 33.88
C LYS A 815 0.44 -13.62 33.51
N PRO A 816 1.71 -13.23 33.72
CA PRO A 816 2.20 -11.90 33.36
C PRO A 816 1.98 -11.55 31.89
N ASP A 817 2.06 -12.53 30.98
CA ASP A 817 1.98 -12.34 29.53
C ASP A 817 0.75 -13.00 28.87
N LYS A 818 -0.18 -13.57 29.65
CA LYS A 818 -1.38 -14.25 29.14
C LYS A 818 -2.56 -14.18 30.10
N LEU A 819 -3.78 -14.07 29.56
CA LEU A 819 -5.05 -14.19 30.27
C LEU A 819 -5.89 -15.29 29.61
N TRP A 820 -6.48 -16.17 30.40
CA TRP A 820 -7.40 -17.21 29.92
C TRP A 820 -8.77 -17.07 30.56
N LEU A 821 -9.83 -17.09 29.76
CA LEU A 821 -11.22 -17.16 30.21
C LEU A 821 -11.79 -18.54 29.88
N ILE A 822 -12.35 -19.21 30.88
CA ILE A 822 -13.13 -20.45 30.71
C ILE A 822 -14.60 -20.07 30.66
N LEU A 823 -15.21 -20.28 29.51
CA LEU A 823 -16.60 -19.95 29.21
C LEU A 823 -17.41 -21.23 29.04
N GLU A 824 -18.74 -21.15 29.17
CA GLU A 824 -19.61 -22.21 28.67
C GLU A 824 -19.40 -22.41 27.16
N TYR A 825 -19.52 -23.65 26.70
CA TYR A 825 -19.38 -23.99 25.28
C TYR A 825 -20.75 -23.93 24.59
N LEU A 826 -20.82 -23.28 23.42
CA LEU A 826 -22.01 -23.13 22.59
C LEU A 826 -21.69 -23.69 21.18
N ASP A 827 -22.50 -24.60 20.65
CA ASP A 827 -22.21 -25.34 19.41
C ASP A 827 -23.17 -25.04 18.23
N GLY A 828 -24.11 -24.11 18.45
CA GLY A 828 -25.11 -23.68 17.45
C GLY A 828 -24.56 -22.79 16.34
N GLY A 829 -23.35 -22.24 16.51
CA GLY A 829 -22.75 -21.25 15.59
C GLY A 829 -23.24 -19.82 15.83
N ASP A 830 -22.62 -18.84 15.18
CA ASP A 830 -22.95 -17.42 15.32
C ASP A 830 -24.10 -16.95 14.39
N ILE A 831 -24.67 -15.79 14.67
CA ILE A 831 -25.77 -15.22 13.87
C ILE A 831 -25.31 -14.84 12.45
N ALA A 832 -24.04 -14.49 12.21
CA ALA A 832 -23.57 -14.21 10.85
C ALA A 832 -23.65 -15.49 9.98
N SER A 833 -23.24 -16.62 10.55
CA SER A 833 -23.38 -17.94 9.94
C SER A 833 -24.84 -18.35 9.73
N PHE A 834 -25.74 -17.97 10.65
CA PHE A 834 -27.19 -18.18 10.51
C PHE A 834 -27.78 -17.40 9.33
N ILE A 835 -27.46 -16.11 9.20
CA ILE A 835 -27.91 -15.26 8.09
C ILE A 835 -27.47 -15.87 6.76
N LYS A 836 -26.17 -16.15 6.61
CA LYS A 836 -25.58 -16.69 5.38
C LYS A 836 -26.18 -18.03 4.95
N LYS A 837 -26.50 -18.93 5.89
CA LYS A 837 -27.07 -20.25 5.58
C LYS A 837 -28.54 -20.20 5.12
N ASN A 838 -29.24 -19.09 5.37
CA ASN A 838 -30.67 -18.96 5.12
C ASN A 838 -30.97 -17.86 4.09
N GLU A 839 -30.02 -17.56 3.20
CA GLU A 839 -30.12 -16.46 2.23
C GLU A 839 -31.35 -16.55 1.32
N ASP A 840 -31.70 -17.78 0.93
CA ASP A 840 -32.88 -18.05 0.10
C ASP A 840 -34.20 -18.09 0.88
N GLN A 841 -34.15 -18.02 2.22
CA GLN A 841 -35.31 -18.22 3.11
C GLN A 841 -35.79 -16.95 3.80
N TYR A 842 -35.23 -15.77 3.51
CA TYR A 842 -35.64 -14.49 4.12
C TYR A 842 -37.14 -14.15 3.95
N HIS A 843 -37.78 -14.74 2.93
CA HIS A 843 -39.21 -14.58 2.67
C HIS A 843 -40.10 -15.56 3.45
N ALA A 844 -39.52 -16.65 3.99
CA ALA A 844 -40.25 -17.68 4.69
C ALA A 844 -40.72 -17.20 6.07
N ILE A 845 -41.98 -17.50 6.41
CA ILE A 845 -42.58 -17.14 7.70
C ILE A 845 -41.77 -17.75 8.86
N ALA A 846 -41.38 -19.02 8.75
CA ALA A 846 -40.58 -19.71 9.77
C ALA A 846 -39.24 -19.03 10.07
N TYR A 847 -38.54 -18.54 9.03
CA TYR A 847 -37.28 -17.81 9.20
C TYR A 847 -37.49 -16.47 9.92
N ARG A 848 -38.54 -15.72 9.55
CA ARG A 848 -38.88 -14.43 10.17
C ARG A 848 -39.28 -14.58 11.64
N THR A 849 -40.06 -15.62 11.96
CA THR A 849 -40.41 -15.96 13.34
C THR A 849 -39.17 -16.25 14.18
N ARG A 850 -38.19 -16.96 13.61
CA ARG A 850 -36.92 -17.24 14.28
C ARG A 850 -36.10 -15.97 14.53
N CYS A 851 -36.05 -15.07 13.55
CA CYS A 851 -35.40 -13.75 13.71
C CYS A 851 -36.05 -12.92 14.83
N GLN A 852 -37.38 -12.93 14.93
CA GLN A 852 -38.14 -12.24 15.97
C GLN A 852 -37.84 -12.82 17.37
N LEU A 853 -37.77 -14.15 17.49
CA LEU A 853 -37.39 -14.83 18.74
C LEU A 853 -35.97 -14.46 19.17
N PHE A 854 -35.01 -14.46 18.25
CA PHE A 854 -33.65 -14.01 18.54
C PHE A 854 -33.62 -12.53 18.94
N ALA A 855 -34.37 -11.68 18.25
CA ALA A 855 -34.45 -10.25 18.56
C ALA A 855 -34.97 -10.01 19.99
N ARG A 856 -36.01 -10.74 20.41
CA ARG A 856 -36.53 -10.69 21.78
C ARG A 856 -35.45 -11.02 22.81
N GLN A 857 -34.74 -12.14 22.62
CA GLN A 857 -33.71 -12.61 23.56
C GLN A 857 -32.50 -11.68 23.66
N ILE A 858 -32.05 -11.13 22.53
CA ILE A 858 -30.99 -10.11 22.50
C ILE A 858 -31.44 -8.86 23.25
N CYS A 859 -32.68 -8.41 23.03
CA CYS A 859 -33.24 -7.24 23.71
C CYS A 859 -33.39 -7.46 25.22
N GLU A 860 -33.74 -8.66 25.68
CA GLU A 860 -33.80 -9.03 27.10
C GLU A 860 -32.40 -9.02 27.74
N ALA A 861 -31.39 -9.52 27.04
CA ALA A 861 -29.99 -9.44 27.50
C ALA A 861 -29.49 -7.99 27.61
N LEU A 862 -29.82 -7.14 26.63
CA LEU A 862 -29.45 -5.71 26.66
C LEU A 862 -30.19 -4.96 27.77
N ALA A 863 -31.48 -5.24 27.99
CA ALA A 863 -32.23 -4.65 29.10
C ALA A 863 -31.60 -5.00 30.45
N TYR A 864 -31.15 -6.24 30.63
CA TYR A 864 -30.42 -6.66 31.82
C TYR A 864 -29.08 -5.92 31.98
N LEU A 865 -28.26 -5.81 30.93
CA LEU A 865 -27.00 -5.09 30.97
C LEU A 865 -27.20 -3.60 31.31
N HIS A 866 -28.16 -2.96 30.65
CA HIS A 866 -28.47 -1.55 30.84
C HIS A 866 -29.02 -1.28 32.25
N SER A 867 -29.80 -2.21 32.84
CA SER A 867 -30.26 -2.12 34.24
C SER A 867 -29.11 -2.14 35.27
N LYS A 868 -27.95 -2.69 34.87
CA LYS A 868 -26.72 -2.72 35.66
C LYS A 868 -25.74 -1.60 35.28
N ASN A 869 -26.16 -0.65 34.45
CA ASN A 869 -25.32 0.44 33.93
C ASN A 869 -24.10 -0.06 33.13
N ILE A 870 -24.22 -1.20 32.44
CA ILE A 870 -23.16 -1.78 31.61
C ILE A 870 -23.53 -1.60 30.13
N MET A 871 -22.60 -1.04 29.35
CA MET A 871 -22.68 -0.94 27.90
C MET A 871 -21.81 -2.02 27.25
N HIS A 872 -22.28 -2.69 26.20
CA HIS A 872 -21.51 -3.72 25.49
C HIS A 872 -20.57 -3.13 24.43
N ARG A 873 -21.03 -2.14 23.67
CA ARG A 873 -20.30 -1.36 22.64
C ARG A 873 -19.79 -2.13 21.41
N ASP A 874 -20.16 -3.40 21.23
CA ASP A 874 -19.81 -4.21 20.05
C ASP A 874 -20.83 -5.32 19.74
N ILE A 875 -22.11 -4.95 19.76
CA ILE A 875 -23.20 -5.85 19.37
C ILE A 875 -23.18 -6.03 17.84
N GLN A 876 -22.99 -7.25 17.39
CA GLN A 876 -22.92 -7.61 15.98
C GLN A 876 -23.17 -9.10 15.76
N PRO A 877 -23.45 -9.56 14.53
CA PRO A 877 -23.85 -10.96 14.28
C PRO A 877 -22.82 -12.01 14.73
N LYS A 878 -21.52 -11.71 14.64
CA LYS A 878 -20.46 -12.62 15.09
C LYS A 878 -20.34 -12.73 16.62
N ASN A 879 -20.86 -11.76 17.37
CA ASN A 879 -20.82 -11.71 18.83
C ASN A 879 -22.14 -12.17 19.48
N ILE A 880 -22.98 -12.86 18.71
CA ILE A 880 -24.23 -13.46 19.19
C ILE A 880 -24.22 -14.92 18.73
N MET A 881 -24.19 -15.85 19.68
CA MET A 881 -24.11 -17.28 19.40
C MET A 881 -25.43 -17.98 19.68
N ILE A 882 -25.80 -18.90 18.79
CA ILE A 882 -26.88 -19.85 19.02
C ILE A 882 -26.36 -20.93 19.98
N THR A 883 -27.14 -21.23 21.01
CA THR A 883 -26.76 -22.16 22.09
C THR A 883 -26.48 -23.57 21.58
N ASP A 884 -27.43 -24.15 20.85
CA ASP A 884 -27.24 -25.39 20.09
C ASP A 884 -28.08 -25.39 18.79
N ARG A 885 -27.77 -26.30 17.87
CA ARG A 885 -28.37 -26.31 16.51
C ARG A 885 -29.89 -26.59 16.49
N ASN A 886 -30.45 -27.11 17.58
CA ASN A 886 -31.85 -27.51 17.71
C ASN A 886 -32.66 -26.60 18.63
N GLN A 887 -32.01 -25.67 19.37
CA GLN A 887 -32.66 -24.69 20.24
C GLN A 887 -32.70 -23.30 19.58
N ASP A 888 -33.87 -22.68 19.57
CA ASP A 888 -34.05 -21.28 19.16
C ASP A 888 -33.64 -20.30 20.26
N LYS A 889 -32.44 -20.52 20.84
CA LYS A 889 -31.88 -19.70 21.91
C LYS A 889 -30.53 -19.11 21.53
N VAL A 890 -30.35 -17.82 21.80
CA VAL A 890 -29.12 -17.06 21.55
C VAL A 890 -28.51 -16.51 22.84
N LYS A 891 -27.19 -16.35 22.84
CA LYS A 891 -26.44 -15.68 23.89
C LYS A 891 -25.52 -14.61 23.31
N ILE A 892 -25.47 -13.45 23.96
CA ILE A 892 -24.46 -12.42 23.68
C ILE A 892 -23.11 -12.90 24.24
N ILE A 893 -22.08 -12.79 23.41
CA ILE A 893 -20.70 -13.15 23.72
C ILE A 893 -19.76 -11.96 23.54
N ASP A 894 -18.53 -12.09 24.05
CA ASP A 894 -17.41 -11.15 23.87
C ASP A 894 -17.58 -9.76 24.52
N PHE A 895 -17.21 -9.65 25.80
CA PHE A 895 -17.32 -8.43 26.60
C PHE A 895 -16.03 -7.58 26.61
N GLY A 896 -15.09 -7.81 25.68
CA GLY A 896 -13.78 -7.14 25.66
C GLY A 896 -13.85 -5.62 25.47
N LEU A 897 -14.97 -5.09 24.97
CA LEU A 897 -15.23 -3.66 24.84
C LEU A 897 -16.30 -3.16 25.82
N ALA A 898 -16.81 -3.98 26.74
CA ALA A 898 -17.85 -3.58 27.67
C ALA A 898 -17.32 -2.62 28.75
N LYS A 899 -18.16 -1.69 29.24
CA LYS A 899 -17.78 -0.68 30.23
C LYS A 899 -18.97 -0.26 31.12
N ASN A 900 -18.68 0.18 32.35
CA ASN A 900 -19.67 0.80 33.23
C ASN A 900 -19.90 2.27 32.84
N TYR A 901 -21.15 2.73 32.89
CA TYR A 901 -21.56 4.09 32.54
C TYR A 901 -20.96 5.19 33.44
N SER A 902 -20.51 4.87 34.66
CA SER A 902 -20.00 5.84 35.65
C SER A 902 -18.50 6.16 35.57
N ASP A 903 -17.76 5.57 34.62
CA ASP A 903 -16.31 5.73 34.52
C ASP A 903 -15.93 6.89 33.57
N ASP A 904 -15.86 8.11 34.11
CA ASP A 904 -15.37 9.33 33.45
C ASP A 904 -13.84 9.29 33.28
N ALA A 905 -13.37 8.71 32.19
CA ALA A 905 -11.99 8.89 31.71
C ALA A 905 -11.96 8.80 30.18
N ASN A 906 -11.24 9.75 29.56
CA ASN A 906 -10.94 9.88 28.13
C ASN A 906 -10.74 8.52 27.43
N ASP A 907 -11.81 7.98 26.85
CA ASP A 907 -11.71 6.77 26.03
C ASP A 907 -11.25 7.15 24.62
N ASN A 908 -10.42 6.30 24.01
CA ASN A 908 -10.01 6.46 22.61
C ASN A 908 -11.16 5.97 21.71
N ILE A 909 -12.10 6.87 21.38
CA ILE A 909 -13.41 6.53 20.78
C ILE A 909 -13.29 5.99 19.33
N SER A 910 -12.19 6.23 18.64
CA SER A 910 -12.00 5.91 17.20
C SER A 910 -12.05 4.41 16.86
N ASN A 911 -11.80 3.51 17.83
CA ASN A 911 -11.72 2.06 17.63
C ASN A 911 -12.84 1.24 18.32
N ILE A 912 -13.95 1.85 18.73
CA ILE A 912 -15.02 1.15 19.46
C ILE A 912 -16.04 0.53 18.48
N GLY A 913 -16.17 -0.80 18.52
CA GLY A 913 -17.20 -1.55 17.81
C GLY A 913 -16.96 -1.70 16.29
N THR A 914 -17.72 -2.58 15.64
CA THR A 914 -17.56 -2.87 14.20
C THR A 914 -18.28 -1.81 13.33
N PRO A 915 -17.60 -1.17 12.33
CA PRO A 915 -18.10 0.02 11.64
C PRO A 915 -19.53 -0.07 11.09
N THR A 916 -19.93 -1.20 10.50
CA THR A 916 -21.26 -1.39 9.89
C THR A 916 -22.41 -1.50 10.89
N TYR A 917 -22.12 -1.76 12.17
CA TYR A 917 -23.11 -1.82 13.26
C TYR A 917 -22.90 -0.70 14.29
N ARG A 918 -21.91 0.18 14.07
CA ARG A 918 -21.50 1.23 15.01
C ARG A 918 -22.52 2.37 15.02
N ALA A 919 -22.84 2.87 16.22
CA ALA A 919 -23.75 4.00 16.41
C ALA A 919 -23.14 5.34 15.96
N PRO A 920 -23.92 6.28 15.41
CA PRO A 920 -23.43 7.57 14.90
C PRO A 920 -22.63 8.38 15.92
N GLU A 921 -23.03 8.37 17.18
CA GLU A 921 -22.37 9.10 18.27
C GLU A 921 -20.94 8.61 18.56
N LEU A 922 -20.63 7.34 18.25
CA LEU A 922 -19.30 6.76 18.40
C LEU A 922 -18.32 7.15 17.28
N PHE A 923 -18.78 7.80 16.22
CA PHE A 923 -17.89 8.36 15.19
C PHE A 923 -17.48 9.81 15.49
N ASN A 924 -18.34 10.55 16.19
CA ASN A 924 -18.19 11.99 16.43
C ASN A 924 -17.53 12.35 17.77
N SER A 925 -17.09 11.36 18.56
CA SER A 925 -16.49 11.57 19.88
C SER A 925 -17.36 12.36 20.86
N SER A 926 -18.69 12.20 20.77
CA SER A 926 -19.66 12.85 21.66
C SER A 926 -19.85 12.05 22.96
N ASN A 927 -20.43 12.65 24.01
CA ASN A 927 -20.93 11.89 25.16
C ASN A 927 -21.94 10.83 24.69
N TYR A 928 -21.75 9.58 25.07
CA TYR A 928 -22.60 8.45 24.66
C TYR A 928 -23.06 7.62 25.87
N ASN A 929 -24.19 6.93 25.71
CA ASN A 929 -24.79 6.10 26.75
C ASN A 929 -25.21 4.72 26.18
N CYS A 930 -25.95 3.92 26.96
CA CYS A 930 -26.44 2.60 26.57
C CYS A 930 -27.22 2.55 25.24
N ALA A 931 -27.68 3.68 24.72
CA ALA A 931 -28.33 3.78 23.42
C ALA A 931 -27.43 3.28 22.27
N VAL A 932 -26.10 3.31 22.41
CA VAL A 932 -25.17 2.77 21.39
C VAL A 932 -25.45 1.31 21.08
N ASP A 933 -25.77 0.51 22.10
CA ASP A 933 -26.09 -0.91 21.94
C ASP A 933 -27.45 -1.11 21.25
N MET A 934 -28.39 -0.18 21.45
CA MET A 934 -29.71 -0.23 20.82
C MET A 934 -29.65 0.06 19.32
N TRP A 935 -28.75 0.95 18.89
CA TRP A 935 -28.48 1.15 17.46
C TRP A 935 -27.90 -0.12 16.85
N SER A 936 -26.86 -0.68 17.48
CA SER A 936 -26.21 -1.91 17.01
C SER A 936 -27.18 -3.09 16.96
N PHE A 937 -28.07 -3.22 17.95
CA PHE A 937 -29.17 -4.18 17.95
C PHE A 937 -30.13 -3.97 16.75
N GLY A 938 -30.53 -2.74 16.46
CA GLY A 938 -31.32 -2.40 15.28
C GLY A 938 -30.63 -2.79 13.97
N ALA A 939 -29.33 -2.56 13.87
CA ALA A 939 -28.55 -2.92 12.69
C ALA A 939 -28.41 -4.45 12.51
N VAL A 940 -28.25 -5.20 13.60
CA VAL A 940 -28.28 -6.68 13.60
C VAL A 940 -29.65 -7.20 13.16
N LEU A 941 -30.73 -6.66 13.72
CA LEU A 941 -32.09 -7.07 13.34
C LEU A 941 -32.39 -6.77 11.87
N TYR A 942 -32.00 -5.59 11.39
CA TYR A 942 -32.13 -5.24 9.98
C TYR A 942 -31.39 -6.26 9.11
N HIS A 943 -30.14 -6.60 9.47
CA HIS A 943 -29.34 -7.58 8.73
C HIS A 943 -30.00 -8.96 8.72
N MET A 944 -30.50 -9.45 9.86
CA MET A 944 -31.22 -10.73 9.91
C MET A 944 -32.44 -10.77 8.99
N LEU A 945 -33.18 -9.67 8.86
CA LEU A 945 -34.41 -9.60 8.07
C LEU A 945 -34.18 -9.31 6.57
N ASN A 946 -33.10 -8.59 6.22
CA ASN A 946 -32.84 -8.17 4.84
C ASN A 946 -31.73 -8.95 4.13
N GLY A 947 -30.86 -9.64 4.88
CA GLY A 947 -29.69 -10.37 4.37
C GLY A 947 -28.44 -9.51 4.16
N VAL A 948 -28.55 -8.19 4.32
CA VAL A 948 -27.45 -7.21 4.26
C VAL A 948 -27.63 -6.17 5.38
N PRO A 949 -26.55 -5.57 5.92
CA PRO A 949 -26.66 -4.53 6.94
C PRO A 949 -27.32 -3.25 6.41
N PRO A 950 -27.87 -2.37 7.28
CA PRO A 950 -28.63 -1.19 6.86
C PRO A 950 -27.78 -0.12 6.15
N PHE A 951 -26.49 -0.07 6.46
CA PHE A 951 -25.53 0.86 5.86
C PHE A 951 -24.29 0.08 5.41
N PRO A 952 -24.36 -0.62 4.26
CA PRO A 952 -23.19 -1.32 3.71
C PRO A 952 -22.18 -0.29 3.17
N GLY A 953 -20.90 -0.56 3.36
CA GLY A 953 -19.83 0.27 2.79
C GLY A 953 -18.48 -0.42 2.96
N GLU A 954 -17.55 -0.15 2.05
CA GLU A 954 -16.21 -0.73 2.09
C GLU A 954 -15.27 0.10 2.98
N PHE A 955 -15.54 1.41 3.08
CA PHE A 955 -14.78 2.33 3.91
C PHE A 955 -15.60 2.91 5.06
N VAL A 956 -14.93 3.14 6.20
CA VAL A 956 -15.56 3.69 7.42
C VAL A 956 -16.19 5.07 7.17
N SER A 957 -15.57 5.89 6.31
CA SER A 957 -16.06 7.21 5.92
C SER A 957 -17.36 7.16 5.10
N GLU A 958 -17.52 6.16 4.22
CA GLU A 958 -18.74 5.93 3.44
C GLU A 958 -19.88 5.51 4.36
N ILE A 959 -19.63 4.54 5.24
CA ILE A 959 -20.61 4.07 6.23
C ILE A 959 -21.05 5.24 7.10
N PHE A 960 -20.10 6.05 7.59
CA PHE A 960 -20.41 7.21 8.42
C PHE A 960 -21.22 8.27 7.65
N HIS A 961 -20.86 8.57 6.40
CA HIS A 961 -21.60 9.50 5.55
C HIS A 961 -23.04 9.01 5.32
N SER A 962 -23.24 7.71 5.04
CA SER A 962 -24.56 7.10 4.89
C SER A 962 -25.38 7.15 6.19
N ILE A 963 -24.76 6.90 7.33
CA ILE A 963 -25.44 7.01 8.64
C ILE A 963 -25.91 8.44 8.91
N GLN A 964 -25.15 9.46 8.49
CA GLN A 964 -25.50 10.87 8.73
C GLN A 964 -26.50 11.46 7.72
N HIS A 965 -26.50 10.97 6.47
CA HIS A 965 -27.20 11.63 5.36
C HIS A 965 -28.19 10.73 4.60
N SER A 966 -28.29 9.45 4.93
CA SER A 966 -29.19 8.49 4.26
C SER A 966 -30.09 7.78 5.27
N GLU A 967 -31.35 7.58 4.91
CA GLU A 967 -32.24 6.68 5.66
C GLU A 967 -31.99 5.23 5.22
N ALA A 968 -32.09 4.28 6.16
CA ALA A 968 -32.02 2.86 5.81
C ALA A 968 -33.18 2.49 4.86
N ASP A 969 -32.91 1.68 3.83
CA ASP A 969 -33.94 1.26 2.87
C ASP A 969 -34.85 0.17 3.47
N TYR A 970 -36.13 0.46 3.65
CA TYR A 970 -37.12 -0.48 4.18
C TYR A 970 -38.00 -1.12 3.10
N SER A 971 -37.80 -0.78 1.82
CA SER A 971 -38.70 -1.14 0.73
C SER A 971 -38.89 -2.65 0.56
N LYS A 972 -37.82 -3.45 0.79
CA LYS A 972 -37.88 -4.92 0.75
C LYS A 972 -38.74 -5.49 1.87
N LEU A 973 -38.71 -4.91 3.07
CA LEU A 973 -39.53 -5.33 4.21
C LEU A 973 -41.00 -4.93 4.02
N GLU A 974 -41.24 -3.72 3.50
CA GLU A 974 -42.57 -3.21 3.19
C GLU A 974 -43.27 -4.03 2.08
N LYS A 975 -42.56 -4.36 0.99
CA LYS A 975 -43.04 -5.28 -0.07
C LYS A 975 -43.41 -6.66 0.47
N ASN A 976 -42.73 -7.09 1.53
CA ASN A 976 -42.93 -8.34 2.23
C ASN A 976 -43.99 -8.26 3.35
N GLN A 977 -44.71 -7.14 3.44
CA GLN A 977 -45.76 -6.84 4.43
C GLN A 977 -45.26 -6.85 5.90
N GLN A 978 -43.97 -6.60 6.15
CA GLN A 978 -43.39 -6.57 7.50
C GLN A 978 -43.46 -5.19 8.16
N PHE A 979 -44.62 -4.52 8.09
CA PHE A 979 -44.78 -3.12 8.53
C PHE A 979 -44.44 -2.88 10.01
N ARG A 980 -44.73 -3.86 10.89
CA ARG A 980 -44.37 -3.78 12.32
C ARG A 980 -42.86 -3.90 12.58
N ALA A 981 -42.16 -4.70 11.78
CA ALA A 981 -40.70 -4.79 11.85
C ALA A 981 -40.06 -3.47 11.39
N VAL A 982 -40.62 -2.86 10.35
CA VAL A 982 -40.20 -1.53 9.87
C VAL A 982 -40.44 -0.45 10.92
N ASP A 983 -41.61 -0.43 11.56
CA ASP A 983 -41.90 0.51 12.65
C ASP A 983 -40.92 0.35 13.83
N PHE A 984 -40.59 -0.91 14.18
CA PHE A 984 -39.63 -1.19 15.23
C PHE A 984 -38.20 -0.73 14.87
N LEU A 985 -37.74 -1.04 13.66
CA LEU A 985 -36.42 -0.63 13.16
C LEU A 985 -36.28 0.89 13.09
N LYS A 986 -37.33 1.61 12.69
CA LYS A 986 -37.34 3.08 12.65
C LYS A 986 -37.18 3.73 14.03
N LYS A 987 -37.57 3.04 15.12
CA LYS A 987 -37.37 3.50 16.51
C LYS A 987 -35.98 3.16 17.08
N LEU A 988 -35.30 2.18 16.48
CA LEU A 988 -33.94 1.73 16.87
C LEU A 988 -32.84 2.45 16.09
N LEU A 989 -33.00 2.63 14.78
CA LEU A 989 -32.04 3.27 13.88
C LEU A 989 -32.26 4.79 13.81
N VAL A 990 -32.31 5.43 14.98
CA VAL A 990 -32.46 6.89 15.14
C VAL A 990 -31.09 7.50 15.43
N VAL A 991 -30.69 8.49 14.62
CA VAL A 991 -29.36 9.12 14.71
C VAL A 991 -29.17 9.84 16.04
N ASN A 992 -30.19 10.55 16.51
CA ASN A 992 -30.18 11.17 17.84
C ASN A 992 -30.38 10.10 18.93
N GLN A 993 -29.34 9.85 19.74
CA GLN A 993 -29.36 8.85 20.81
C GLN A 993 -30.45 9.09 21.86
N ASP A 994 -30.82 10.34 22.16
CA ASP A 994 -31.83 10.66 23.18
C ASP A 994 -33.26 10.40 22.70
N SER A 995 -33.44 10.32 21.38
CA SER A 995 -34.72 9.96 20.74
C SER A 995 -34.83 8.46 20.43
N ARG A 996 -33.77 7.69 20.70
CA ARG A 996 -33.71 6.25 20.42
C ARG A 996 -34.40 5.47 21.52
N ILE A 997 -35.18 4.46 21.14
CA ILE A 997 -35.92 3.63 22.10
C ILE A 997 -34.95 2.85 23.01
N THR A 998 -35.23 2.81 24.31
CA THR A 998 -34.45 2.02 25.28
C THR A 998 -34.76 0.53 25.17
N ALA A 999 -33.88 -0.35 25.70
CA ALA A 999 -34.12 -1.80 25.70
C ALA A 999 -35.45 -2.20 26.37
N ILE A 1000 -35.82 -1.55 27.48
CA ILE A 1000 -37.08 -1.82 28.19
C ILE A 1000 -38.28 -1.40 27.36
N GLN A 1001 -38.24 -0.22 26.75
CA GLN A 1001 -39.32 0.25 25.85
C GLN A 1001 -39.40 -0.62 24.59
N ALA A 1002 -38.26 -1.11 24.08
CA ALA A 1002 -38.21 -1.98 22.92
C ALA A 1002 -38.88 -3.34 23.19
N LEU A 1003 -38.72 -3.90 24.39
CA LEU A 1003 -39.44 -5.11 24.82
C LEU A 1003 -40.96 -4.90 24.89
N ASP A 1004 -41.43 -3.66 25.03
CA ASP A 1004 -42.85 -3.31 25.05
C ASP A 1004 -43.43 -3.03 23.65
N HIS A 1005 -42.60 -3.09 22.60
CA HIS A 1005 -43.02 -2.86 21.23
C HIS A 1005 -43.83 -4.02 20.66
N ASP A 1006 -44.88 -3.73 19.86
CA ASP A 1006 -45.76 -4.74 19.26
C ASP A 1006 -44.99 -5.84 18.49
N TYR A 1007 -43.90 -5.46 17.82
CA TYR A 1007 -43.02 -6.40 17.12
C TYR A 1007 -42.36 -7.44 18.04
N LEU A 1008 -42.04 -7.11 19.30
CA LEU A 1008 -41.46 -8.06 20.25
C LEU A 1008 -42.49 -8.68 21.21
N LYS A 1009 -43.73 -8.16 21.27
CA LYS A 1009 -44.84 -8.69 22.08
C LYS A 1009 -45.60 -9.84 21.42
N GLU A 1010 -45.57 -9.93 20.09
CA GLU A 1010 -46.38 -10.89 19.35
C GLU A 1010 -45.76 -12.30 19.37
N ALA A 1011 -46.53 -13.30 19.85
CA ALA A 1011 -46.27 -14.72 19.64
C ALA A 1011 -47.31 -15.29 18.65
N TYR A 1012 -46.86 -16.08 17.69
CA TYR A 1012 -47.73 -16.74 16.73
C TYR A 1012 -48.47 -17.91 17.40
N ASN A 1013 -49.60 -17.59 18.07
CA ASN A 1013 -50.80 -18.42 18.29
C ASN A 1013 -51.80 -17.80 19.31
N GLY A 1014 -51.91 -16.47 19.39
CA GLY A 1014 -53.05 -15.84 20.08
C GLY A 1014 -53.03 -15.85 21.61
N GLU A 1015 -51.91 -16.17 22.27
CA GLU A 1015 -51.71 -15.89 23.70
C GLU A 1015 -50.50 -14.96 23.91
N TYR A 1016 -50.66 -13.95 24.77
CA TYR A 1016 -49.62 -13.00 25.11
C TYR A 1016 -48.53 -13.66 25.97
N LEU A 1017 -47.25 -13.50 25.62
CA LEU A 1017 -46.14 -13.77 26.53
C LEU A 1017 -46.05 -12.61 27.55
N THR A 1018 -46.94 -12.60 28.54
CA THR A 1018 -47.03 -11.54 29.58
C THR A 1018 -46.26 -11.84 30.86
N SER A 1019 -45.42 -12.89 30.91
CA SER A 1019 -44.57 -13.12 32.07
C SER A 1019 -43.09 -13.10 31.71
N SER A 1020 -42.40 -12.14 32.32
CA SER A 1020 -40.96 -12.15 32.55
C SER A 1020 -40.58 -13.43 33.30
N PRO A 1021 -39.50 -14.16 32.95
CA PRO A 1021 -39.03 -15.33 33.69
C PRO A 1021 -38.55 -15.03 35.12
N TRP A 1022 -38.63 -13.78 35.59
CA TRP A 1022 -38.07 -13.32 36.86
C TRP A 1022 -39.03 -13.42 38.06
N ASP A 1023 -40.25 -13.96 37.89
CA ASP A 1023 -41.24 -14.14 38.98
C ASP A 1023 -41.38 -15.59 39.47
N ILE A 1024 -40.28 -16.35 39.60
CA ILE A 1024 -40.31 -17.65 40.31
C ILE A 1024 -39.12 -17.73 41.27
N GLU A 1025 -39.43 -17.70 42.56
CA GLU A 1025 -38.50 -17.95 43.67
C GLU A 1025 -37.91 -19.36 43.62
N ASP A 1026 -36.71 -19.49 44.19
CA ASP A 1026 -35.97 -20.72 44.43
C ASP A 1026 -36.87 -21.91 44.85
N SER A 1027 -37.05 -22.91 43.99
CA SER A 1027 -36.92 -24.35 44.28
C SER A 1027 -37.69 -25.25 43.29
N GLN A 1028 -37.02 -26.35 42.92
CA GLN A 1028 -37.51 -27.57 42.23
C GLN A 1028 -37.56 -27.61 40.68
N PRO A 1029 -37.20 -28.78 40.08
CA PRO A 1029 -37.14 -28.96 38.63
C PRO A 1029 -38.54 -29.22 38.05
N LEU A 1030 -38.97 -28.36 37.12
CA LEU A 1030 -40.23 -28.51 36.38
C LEU A 1030 -40.08 -29.52 35.23
N SER A 1031 -40.60 -30.72 35.45
CA SER A 1031 -41.05 -31.63 34.40
C SER A 1031 -42.34 -31.11 33.75
N LEU A 1032 -42.42 -31.10 32.42
CA LEU A 1032 -43.68 -30.94 31.67
C LEU A 1032 -43.86 -32.13 30.69
N PRO A 1033 -45.12 -32.51 30.36
CA PRO A 1033 -45.54 -33.89 30.18
C PRO A 1033 -45.66 -34.30 28.71
N LEU A 1034 -45.27 -35.54 28.41
CA LEU A 1034 -45.26 -36.17 27.09
C LEU A 1034 -46.61 -36.75 26.62
N GLU A 1035 -47.75 -36.29 27.14
CA GLU A 1035 -49.07 -36.94 26.91
C GLU A 1035 -50.08 -36.13 26.08
N LYS A 1036 -49.64 -35.19 25.22
CA LYS A 1036 -50.56 -34.41 24.37
C LYS A 1036 -50.59 -34.75 22.89
N PHE A 1037 -49.96 -35.85 22.48
CA PHE A 1037 -50.03 -36.34 21.09
C PHE A 1037 -50.53 -37.78 21.10
N GLY A 1038 -51.85 -37.95 20.93
CA GLY A 1038 -52.52 -39.24 20.86
C GLY A 1038 -52.13 -40.06 19.63
N LEU A 1039 -50.99 -40.76 19.69
CA LEU A 1039 -50.65 -41.88 18.80
C LEU A 1039 -50.16 -43.05 19.67
N PRO A 1040 -50.65 -44.29 19.46
CA PRO A 1040 -50.33 -45.41 20.34
C PRO A 1040 -48.92 -45.93 20.04
N ILE A 1041 -48.02 -45.86 21.02
CA ILE A 1041 -46.74 -46.57 20.97
C ILE A 1041 -46.73 -47.62 22.06
N SER A 1042 -46.79 -48.91 21.69
CA SER A 1042 -46.51 -50.00 22.62
C SER A 1042 -44.99 -50.20 22.70
N ILE A 1043 -44.40 -49.92 23.85
CA ILE A 1043 -43.01 -50.27 24.14
C ILE A 1043 -43.00 -51.68 24.72
N SER A 1044 -42.43 -52.65 24.00
CA SER A 1044 -42.00 -53.90 24.63
C SER A 1044 -40.54 -53.76 25.07
N LYS A 1045 -40.32 -53.82 26.40
CA LYS A 1045 -39.00 -53.92 27.00
C LYS A 1045 -38.48 -55.34 26.86
N ASN A 1046 -37.22 -55.51 26.48
CA ASN A 1046 -36.33 -56.43 27.19
C ASN A 1046 -34.85 -56.10 27.02
N ASN A 1047 -34.26 -55.71 28.16
CA ASN A 1047 -32.99 -56.11 28.75
C ASN A 1047 -31.69 -56.18 27.92
N ALA A 1048 -30.76 -55.36 28.44
CA ALA A 1048 -29.39 -55.69 28.82
C ALA A 1048 -28.25 -55.39 27.83
N SER A 1049 -27.37 -54.52 28.34
CA SER A 1049 -25.91 -54.51 28.25
C SER A 1049 -25.23 -54.38 26.88
N SER A 1050 -24.41 -53.32 26.81
CA SER A 1050 -23.23 -53.11 25.98
C SER A 1050 -23.40 -52.96 24.46
N GLY A 1051 -22.89 -51.83 23.96
CA GLY A 1051 -22.28 -51.70 22.64
C GLY A 1051 -23.22 -51.46 21.47
N ASN A 1052 -23.08 -50.28 20.85
CA ASN A 1052 -23.40 -49.91 19.47
C ASN A 1052 -24.41 -50.79 18.69
N ILE A 1053 -25.55 -50.22 18.31
CA ILE A 1053 -26.40 -50.79 17.25
C ILE A 1053 -26.83 -49.68 16.28
N TRP A 1054 -26.49 -49.89 15.00
CA TRP A 1054 -27.02 -49.17 13.85
C TRP A 1054 -28.38 -49.78 13.47
N GLY A 1055 -29.41 -48.96 13.28
CA GLY A 1055 -30.73 -49.39 12.80
C GLY A 1055 -31.04 -48.78 11.44
N VAL A 1056 -31.20 -49.64 10.43
CA VAL A 1056 -31.62 -49.31 9.05
C VAL A 1056 -33.15 -49.21 9.01
N LEU A 1057 -33.68 -48.16 8.40
CA LEU A 1057 -35.09 -48.07 7.99
C LEU A 1057 -35.23 -48.64 6.57
N GLN A 1058 -35.95 -49.76 6.42
CA GLN A 1058 -36.44 -50.23 5.13
C GLN A 1058 -37.91 -49.79 4.94
N PRO A 1059 -38.33 -49.43 3.71
CA PRO A 1059 -39.73 -49.17 3.41
C PRO A 1059 -40.48 -50.48 3.17
N VAL A 1060 -41.70 -50.57 3.71
CA VAL A 1060 -42.66 -51.63 3.41
C VAL A 1060 -43.74 -51.05 2.49
N GLU A 1061 -43.79 -51.53 1.26
CA GLU A 1061 -44.97 -51.52 0.35
C GLU A 1061 -45.44 -52.98 0.18
N PRO A 1062 -46.64 -53.34 -0.37
CA PRO A 1062 -47.51 -52.56 -1.28
C PRO A 1062 -49.04 -52.68 -1.03
N GLU A 1063 -49.86 -51.80 -1.64
CA GLU A 1063 -51.10 -52.14 -2.37
C GLU A 1063 -51.82 -50.88 -2.92
N LEU A 1064 -52.29 -50.98 -4.17
CA LEU A 1064 -52.78 -49.91 -5.06
C LEU A 1064 -54.11 -49.25 -4.62
N GLN A 1065 -54.26 -47.93 -4.83
CA GLN A 1065 -55.02 -47.36 -5.96
C GLN A 1065 -55.05 -45.80 -5.97
N ILE A 1066 -54.38 -45.24 -6.99
CA ILE A 1066 -54.77 -44.11 -7.85
C ILE A 1066 -55.05 -42.71 -7.22
N SER A 1067 -54.13 -41.80 -7.58
CA SER A 1067 -54.32 -40.37 -7.91
C SER A 1067 -54.56 -39.35 -6.81
N LYS A 1068 -53.49 -38.63 -6.42
CA LYS A 1068 -53.53 -37.18 -6.17
C LYS A 1068 -52.33 -36.48 -6.82
N THR A 1069 -52.49 -36.19 -8.11
CA THR A 1069 -51.64 -35.38 -9.00
C THR A 1069 -51.65 -33.89 -8.59
N PRO A 1070 -50.58 -33.09 -8.79
CA PRO A 1070 -50.65 -31.64 -8.70
C PRO A 1070 -51.38 -31.05 -9.92
N ILE A 1071 -52.31 -30.12 -9.69
CA ILE A 1071 -53.04 -29.38 -10.74
C ILE A 1071 -52.42 -27.98 -10.88
N ILE A 1072 -52.12 -27.54 -12.11
CA ILE A 1072 -51.68 -26.17 -12.42
C ILE A 1072 -52.61 -25.58 -13.49
N TYR A 1073 -53.15 -24.38 -13.25
CA TYR A 1073 -53.96 -23.60 -14.20
C TYR A 1073 -53.14 -22.47 -14.83
N LEU A 1074 -53.27 -22.28 -16.15
CA LEU A 1074 -52.86 -21.05 -16.87
C LEU A 1074 -53.97 -20.66 -17.86
N ARG A 1075 -54.25 -19.36 -17.97
CA ARG A 1075 -55.38 -18.82 -18.76
C ARG A 1075 -55.01 -18.78 -20.25
N ASP A 1076 -55.92 -19.35 -21.04
CA ASP A 1076 -56.06 -19.42 -22.51
C ASP A 1076 -55.02 -20.23 -23.33
N SER A 1077 -55.47 -21.42 -23.78
CA SER A 1077 -54.87 -22.40 -24.72
C SER A 1077 -53.75 -23.32 -24.18
N SER A 1078 -54.08 -24.19 -23.22
CA SER A 1078 -53.10 -25.01 -22.45
C SER A 1078 -53.25 -26.53 -22.66
N TYR A 1079 -52.13 -27.27 -22.71
CA TYR A 1079 -52.04 -28.74 -22.63
C TYR A 1079 -51.42 -29.17 -21.29
N ILE A 1080 -51.70 -30.39 -20.82
CA ILE A 1080 -51.06 -30.98 -19.63
C ILE A 1080 -49.89 -31.88 -20.04
N LEU A 1081 -48.76 -31.70 -19.37
CA LEU A 1081 -47.58 -32.56 -19.42
C LEU A 1081 -47.48 -33.33 -18.10
N GLY A 1082 -47.34 -34.66 -18.14
CA GLY A 1082 -47.23 -35.48 -16.94
C GLY A 1082 -46.20 -36.60 -17.06
N ARG A 1083 -45.47 -36.84 -15.97
CA ARG A 1083 -44.73 -38.09 -15.70
C ARG A 1083 -44.66 -38.35 -14.19
N GLY A 1084 -44.57 -39.63 -13.79
CA GLY A 1084 -44.59 -40.09 -12.41
C GLY A 1084 -43.38 -39.65 -11.55
N HIS A 1085 -43.56 -39.85 -10.24
CA HIS A 1085 -42.68 -39.60 -9.08
C HIS A 1085 -41.40 -38.77 -9.33
N GLU A 1086 -41.44 -37.52 -8.85
CA GLU A 1086 -40.38 -36.49 -8.76
C GLU A 1086 -40.33 -35.43 -9.87
N CYS A 1087 -40.64 -34.18 -9.49
CA CYS A 1087 -40.40 -32.96 -10.28
C CYS A 1087 -39.77 -31.88 -9.39
N SER A 1088 -38.81 -31.14 -9.95
CA SER A 1088 -38.13 -29.95 -9.38
C SER A 1088 -38.93 -28.65 -9.63
N PRO A 1089 -38.59 -27.51 -8.98
CA PRO A 1089 -39.41 -26.30 -9.00
C PRO A 1089 -39.43 -25.59 -10.36
N ILE A 1090 -40.56 -24.93 -10.65
CA ILE A 1090 -40.83 -24.17 -11.87
C ILE A 1090 -40.27 -22.75 -11.74
N LEU A 1091 -39.56 -22.26 -12.76
CA LEU A 1091 -39.21 -20.84 -12.93
C LEU A 1091 -40.15 -20.20 -13.95
N THR A 1092 -40.86 -19.15 -13.55
CA THR A 1092 -41.73 -18.35 -14.41
C THR A 1092 -41.13 -16.97 -14.70
N PHE A 1093 -41.04 -16.61 -15.98
CA PHE A 1093 -40.78 -15.23 -16.46
C PHE A 1093 -41.88 -14.82 -17.45
N PRO A 1094 -42.12 -13.52 -17.70
CA PRO A 1094 -43.41 -13.04 -18.21
C PRO A 1094 -43.79 -13.37 -19.67
N THR A 1095 -42.94 -14.03 -20.47
CA THR A 1095 -43.25 -14.30 -21.89
C THR A 1095 -42.78 -15.64 -22.47
N HIS A 1096 -42.03 -16.47 -21.74
CA HIS A 1096 -41.56 -17.79 -22.22
C HIS A 1096 -41.60 -18.82 -21.10
N LEU A 1097 -42.15 -20.00 -21.38
CA LEU A 1097 -42.19 -21.13 -20.44
C LEU A 1097 -41.12 -22.15 -20.84
N VAL A 1098 -40.23 -22.49 -19.91
CA VAL A 1098 -39.20 -23.50 -20.10
C VAL A 1098 -39.35 -24.57 -19.03
N LEU A 1099 -39.56 -25.82 -19.44
CA LEU A 1099 -39.61 -26.98 -18.56
C LEU A 1099 -38.38 -27.84 -18.83
N SER A 1100 -37.67 -28.22 -17.78
CA SER A 1100 -36.38 -28.92 -17.86
C SER A 1100 -36.34 -30.04 -16.84
N ASN A 1101 -35.79 -31.19 -17.26
CA ASN A 1101 -35.28 -32.21 -16.34
C ASN A 1101 -33.91 -32.71 -16.84
N GLU A 1102 -33.37 -33.77 -16.21
CA GLU A 1102 -32.04 -34.30 -16.54
C GLU A 1102 -31.91 -34.89 -17.96
N HIS A 1103 -33.02 -35.12 -18.67
CA HIS A 1103 -33.02 -35.84 -19.95
C HIS A 1103 -33.69 -35.08 -21.12
N ALA A 1104 -34.57 -34.11 -20.87
CA ALA A 1104 -35.24 -33.34 -21.92
C ALA A 1104 -35.53 -31.87 -21.52
N LEU A 1105 -35.54 -30.99 -22.53
CA LEU A 1105 -35.90 -29.57 -22.42
C LEU A 1105 -37.11 -29.28 -23.32
N ILE A 1106 -38.15 -28.66 -22.77
CA ILE A 1106 -39.32 -28.20 -23.53
C ILE A 1106 -39.39 -26.68 -23.46
N TYR A 1107 -39.43 -26.04 -24.62
CA TYR A 1107 -39.46 -24.59 -24.76
C TYR A 1107 -40.76 -24.16 -25.44
N TYR A 1108 -41.44 -23.17 -24.87
CA TYR A 1108 -42.68 -22.61 -25.40
C TYR A 1108 -42.49 -21.14 -25.79
N ASP A 1109 -42.74 -20.85 -27.07
CA ASP A 1109 -42.53 -19.52 -27.65
C ASP A 1109 -43.64 -19.18 -28.64
N ASN A 1110 -44.22 -17.99 -28.48
CA ASN A 1110 -45.30 -17.47 -29.34
C ASN A 1110 -46.41 -18.49 -29.66
N GLY A 1111 -46.83 -19.28 -28.66
CA GLY A 1111 -47.90 -20.26 -28.82
C GLY A 1111 -47.48 -21.63 -29.40
N GLN A 1112 -46.18 -21.91 -29.51
CA GLN A 1112 -45.61 -23.14 -30.10
C GLN A 1112 -44.66 -23.83 -29.13
N ALA A 1113 -44.68 -25.17 -29.09
CA ALA A 1113 -43.81 -25.99 -28.22
C ALA A 1113 -42.73 -26.73 -29.03
N TYR A 1114 -41.50 -26.72 -28.50
CA TYR A 1114 -40.33 -27.38 -29.06
C TYR A 1114 -39.67 -28.29 -28.01
N LEU A 1115 -39.19 -29.47 -28.41
CA LEU A 1115 -38.58 -30.47 -27.53
C LEU A 1115 -37.13 -30.73 -27.93
N ARG A 1116 -36.21 -30.65 -26.96
CA ARG A 1116 -34.78 -30.93 -27.12
C ARG A 1116 -34.38 -32.07 -26.20
N ASP A 1117 -33.75 -33.11 -26.76
CA ASP A 1117 -33.28 -34.25 -25.99
C ASP A 1117 -31.87 -33.95 -25.44
N ILE A 1118 -31.76 -33.86 -24.12
CA ILE A 1118 -30.53 -33.47 -23.42
C ILE A 1118 -29.58 -34.67 -23.33
N SER A 1119 -30.10 -35.91 -23.40
CA SER A 1119 -29.31 -37.15 -23.28
C SER A 1119 -28.30 -37.38 -24.42
N ARG A 1120 -28.34 -36.58 -25.49
CA ARG A 1120 -27.39 -36.60 -26.62
C ARG A 1120 -26.64 -35.27 -26.82
N ASN A 1121 -26.01 -34.70 -25.80
CA ASN A 1121 -25.30 -33.40 -25.92
C ASN A 1121 -26.19 -32.26 -26.47
N GLY A 1122 -27.51 -32.35 -26.29
CA GLY A 1122 -28.47 -31.33 -26.72
C GLY A 1122 -28.77 -31.29 -28.23
N ILE A 1123 -28.87 -32.43 -28.92
CA ILE A 1123 -29.37 -32.46 -30.30
C ILE A 1123 -30.91 -32.37 -30.30
N TRP A 1124 -31.49 -31.53 -31.18
CA TRP A 1124 -32.94 -31.46 -31.36
C TRP A 1124 -33.47 -32.76 -31.99
N VAL A 1125 -34.54 -33.32 -31.44
CA VAL A 1125 -35.21 -34.48 -32.05
C VAL A 1125 -35.79 -34.03 -33.40
N GLN A 1126 -35.57 -34.82 -34.45
CA GLN A 1126 -35.90 -34.53 -35.86
C GLN A 1126 -37.07 -33.56 -36.09
N GLY A 1127 -36.81 -32.44 -36.76
CA GLY A 1127 -37.79 -31.68 -37.53
C GLY A 1127 -38.92 -31.01 -36.74
N ASP A 1128 -38.64 -29.82 -36.20
CA ASP A 1128 -39.53 -28.66 -36.13
C ASP A 1128 -41.03 -28.88 -35.84
N ARG A 1129 -41.41 -29.57 -34.76
CA ARG A 1129 -42.63 -29.36 -33.93
C ARG A 1129 -42.99 -30.61 -33.14
N ILE A 1130 -43.57 -30.39 -31.96
CA ILE A 1130 -44.34 -31.44 -31.27
C ILE A 1130 -45.70 -31.57 -32.00
N PRO A 1131 -46.03 -32.74 -32.59
CA PRO A 1131 -47.34 -32.95 -33.22
C PRO A 1131 -48.45 -32.79 -32.17
N LYS A 1132 -49.55 -32.13 -32.53
CA LYS A 1132 -50.68 -31.96 -31.60
C LYS A 1132 -51.31 -33.33 -31.31
N ASN A 1133 -51.24 -33.75 -30.04
CA ASN A 1133 -51.86 -34.97 -29.49
C ASN A 1133 -51.20 -36.31 -29.89
N GLU A 1134 -49.88 -36.34 -30.14
CA GLU A 1134 -49.15 -37.61 -30.30
C GLU A 1134 -48.06 -37.74 -29.23
N ASP A 1135 -47.88 -38.96 -28.72
CA ASP A 1135 -46.88 -39.26 -27.69
C ASP A 1135 -45.49 -39.44 -28.33
N ILE A 1136 -44.45 -38.87 -27.71
CA ILE A 1136 -43.09 -38.84 -28.28
C ILE A 1136 -42.16 -39.73 -27.46
N SER A 1137 -41.49 -40.67 -28.12
CA SER A 1137 -40.49 -41.54 -27.49
C SER A 1137 -39.07 -41.03 -27.69
N LEU A 1138 -38.33 -40.88 -26.59
CA LEU A 1138 -36.93 -40.45 -26.53
C LEU A 1138 -35.96 -41.61 -26.72
N TYR A 1139 -34.69 -41.30 -27.04
CA TYR A 1139 -33.67 -42.31 -27.34
C TYR A 1139 -33.13 -42.96 -26.05
N GLY A 1140 -33.94 -43.86 -25.51
CA GLY A 1140 -33.72 -44.61 -24.26
C GLY A 1140 -34.91 -45.50 -23.89
N GLY A 1141 -35.98 -45.52 -24.70
CA GLY A 1141 -37.19 -46.31 -24.47
C GLY A 1141 -38.27 -45.57 -23.68
N GLU A 1142 -38.07 -44.27 -23.40
CA GLU A 1142 -38.96 -43.47 -22.57
C GLU A 1142 -39.94 -42.63 -23.40
N THR A 1143 -41.22 -42.61 -23.03
CA THR A 1143 -42.28 -41.91 -23.79
C THR A 1143 -42.90 -40.75 -22.99
N ILE A 1144 -43.11 -39.62 -23.64
CA ILE A 1144 -43.77 -38.41 -23.11
C ILE A 1144 -45.19 -38.32 -23.66
N TYR A 1145 -46.18 -38.13 -22.77
CA TYR A 1145 -47.61 -38.10 -23.09
C TYR A 1145 -48.19 -36.68 -23.08
N PHE A 1146 -49.02 -36.34 -24.07
CA PHE A 1146 -49.66 -35.02 -24.19
C PHE A 1146 -51.19 -35.13 -24.09
N VAL A 1147 -51.81 -34.46 -23.09
CA VAL A 1147 -53.26 -34.53 -22.87
C VAL A 1147 -53.90 -33.14 -23.02
N LYS A 1148 -54.98 -33.06 -23.82
CA LYS A 1148 -55.76 -31.84 -24.06
C LYS A 1148 -56.98 -31.80 -23.14
N ILE A 1149 -57.24 -30.65 -22.50
CA ILE A 1149 -58.39 -30.47 -21.60
C ILE A 1149 -59.36 -29.43 -22.18
N GLN A 1150 -60.67 -29.72 -22.11
CA GLN A 1150 -61.77 -28.87 -22.59
C GLN A 1150 -62.16 -27.80 -21.58
#